data_AF-A0A0W0TG65-F1
#
_entry.id   AF-A0A0W0TG65-F1
#
_cell.length_a   1.000
_cell.length_b   1.000
_cell.length_c   1.000
_cell.angle_alpha   90.00
_cell.angle_beta   90.00
_cell.angle_gamma   90.00
#
_symmetry.space_group_name_H-M   'P 1'
#
loop_
_entity.id
_entity.type
_entity.pdbx_description
1 polymer ?
#
loop_
_entity_poly.entity_id
_entity_poly.type
_entity_poly.pdbx_seq_one_letter_code
_entity_poly.pdbx_strand_id
1 'polypeptide(L)'
;MSNEVQQCKNQDLWAKARTERLREASQRVSEAFKGLSEAKGKRVRQTAIHDRLREEHRKAQRNADHEFDPLINKKQQQLSQAEKELQSLNSEIETLALQIKNRKTCLMTGKKRLSAFHTLLSNDKGLYIPTQIPAQELQMYLECTDSTITAAIDSIYDNQRQGHAYFGFNRHNLHQHWLYYTTFFQPTEAEEALFDLLGYLNEKLKWIDQELAACNEDTALKQDASDEHPRGSPFLPAHNLWTMKQEEQRLLREREEISKTHKTILEEKQALQAQKAQALEPSSQNMEAAEKKLLQSQYTEQLHHCQHAQARLALNSLTLELGLLDVKEKTDQQLTQFQQLKANDANEAFRCFLNIAEPEVTAAIDAVTRMTTRPSFHELSLNELTVAIEQEQVRQANNLKSLVDCCRDVGPDQQPITLQSDLLEEFTLLQEKAMHLIALKREKAQQLKAMSDYMRLMKQRQLLERVLTGLTSKEHPPGPTLALSELQQQQRATTQLLQAMEKHADPAIVCQAKHVSQALASLQSHLERYQTNEDLAQLSKQQQRIEQALRTVSNEQISNSNPGERLNELTALGKEAAAVLDATKKNQAKEVMVKQDELNTLITQLKPHLTRYEEENDKREAQALLDDCDALMTRFNQHHNRIGLYKAYEDFFSNAAIQQLLKRLRSKKSTPVVDALLSRISAMEMQRDIMAPETVTARRLFGEAPPSPVLPTIPRTPVRHQGVDVSRYMQQLDDYLLARSRTYSVRDKISQWAGTLFACSGYRSEKDKRSRYIFDLKTEFDAYQKEPTLTQYNALIALLDQGIKHFSPRAPKGAPYALSLRANLETIKQQLPAPANPDPGSMKTIA
;
A
#
# COMPACT_ATOMS: atom_id res chain seq x y z
N MET A 1 5.27 -41.74 -94.02
CA MET A 1 5.48 -42.94 -93.17
C MET A 1 6.35 -42.71 -91.93
N SER A 2 7.39 -41.85 -91.92
CA SER A 2 8.22 -41.66 -90.70
C SER A 2 7.52 -40.90 -89.54
N ASN A 3 6.64 -39.94 -89.86
CA ASN A 3 5.96 -39.13 -88.82
C ASN A 3 4.82 -39.86 -88.10
N GLU A 4 4.05 -40.71 -88.78
CA GLU A 4 2.92 -41.44 -88.17
C GLU A 4 3.40 -42.48 -87.15
N VAL A 5 4.53 -43.14 -87.43
CA VAL A 5 5.14 -44.10 -86.50
C VAL A 5 5.70 -43.40 -85.25
N GLN A 6 6.23 -42.18 -85.40
CA GLN A 6 6.70 -41.35 -84.29
C GLN A 6 5.52 -40.87 -83.41
N GLN A 7 4.39 -40.53 -84.04
CA GLN A 7 3.19 -40.02 -83.38
C GLN A 7 2.47 -41.12 -82.57
N CYS A 8 2.35 -42.34 -83.12
CA CYS A 8 1.84 -43.51 -82.39
C CYS A 8 2.73 -43.87 -81.19
N LYS A 9 4.06 -43.86 -81.34
CA LYS A 9 4.98 -44.15 -80.21
C LYS A 9 4.88 -43.12 -79.09
N ASN A 10 4.69 -41.85 -79.43
CA ASN A 10 4.47 -40.81 -78.44
C ASN A 10 3.14 -41.01 -77.71
N GLN A 11 2.05 -41.31 -78.43
CA GLN A 11 0.73 -41.59 -77.82
C GLN A 11 0.78 -42.76 -76.83
N ASP A 12 1.49 -43.86 -77.17
CA ASP A 12 1.66 -45.00 -76.27
C ASP A 12 2.47 -44.66 -75.01
N LEU A 13 3.51 -43.82 -75.13
CA LEU A 13 4.28 -43.34 -73.98
C LEU A 13 3.44 -42.45 -73.07
N TRP A 14 2.57 -41.61 -73.64
CA TRP A 14 1.65 -40.77 -72.88
C TRP A 14 0.58 -41.60 -72.17
N ALA A 15 -0.02 -42.59 -72.83
CA ALA A 15 -1.00 -43.48 -72.22
C ALA A 15 -0.41 -44.24 -71.02
N LYS A 16 0.83 -44.75 -71.15
CA LYS A 16 1.55 -45.40 -70.04
C LYS A 16 1.80 -44.43 -68.88
N ALA A 17 2.30 -43.23 -69.15
CA ALA A 17 2.53 -42.21 -68.12
C ALA A 17 1.23 -41.79 -67.38
N ARG A 18 0.08 -41.75 -68.07
CA ARG A 18 -1.24 -41.50 -67.46
C ARG A 18 -1.63 -42.61 -66.50
N THR A 19 -1.50 -43.88 -66.94
CA THR A 19 -1.82 -45.04 -66.11
C THR A 19 -0.91 -45.14 -64.87
N GLU A 20 0.37 -44.81 -65.01
CA GLU A 20 1.33 -44.76 -63.90
C GLU A 20 0.92 -43.73 -62.85
N ARG A 21 0.56 -42.50 -63.27
CA ARG A 21 0.09 -41.44 -62.36
C ARG A 21 -1.21 -41.79 -61.64
N LEU A 22 -2.17 -42.42 -62.34
CA LEU A 22 -3.39 -42.92 -61.71
C LEU A 22 -3.11 -44.02 -60.68
N ARG A 23 -2.17 -44.92 -60.99
CA ARG A 23 -1.73 -45.99 -60.09
C ARG A 23 -1.09 -45.41 -58.83
N GLU A 24 -0.19 -44.45 -58.96
CA GLU A 24 0.44 -43.77 -57.82
C GLU A 24 -0.56 -42.99 -56.96
N ALA A 25 -1.50 -42.28 -57.58
CA ALA A 25 -2.54 -41.56 -56.85
C ALA A 25 -3.47 -42.52 -56.09
N SER A 26 -3.83 -43.65 -56.71
CA SER A 26 -4.61 -44.72 -56.08
C SER A 26 -3.86 -45.38 -54.92
N GLN A 27 -2.55 -45.60 -55.08
CA GLN A 27 -1.68 -46.12 -54.02
C GLN A 27 -1.64 -45.17 -52.82
N ARG A 28 -1.50 -43.86 -53.04
CA ARG A 28 -1.54 -42.85 -51.98
C ARG A 28 -2.88 -42.82 -51.23
N VAL A 29 -4.02 -43.01 -51.93
CA VAL A 29 -5.33 -43.16 -51.27
C VAL A 29 -5.34 -44.38 -50.36
N SER A 30 -4.83 -45.51 -50.84
CA SER A 30 -4.74 -46.75 -50.06
C SER A 30 -3.85 -46.59 -48.82
N GLU A 31 -2.67 -45.97 -48.97
CA GLU A 31 -1.75 -45.68 -47.87
C GLU A 31 -2.38 -44.73 -46.82
N ALA A 32 -3.03 -43.66 -47.27
CA ALA A 32 -3.73 -42.73 -46.38
C ALA A 32 -4.93 -43.39 -45.67
N PHE A 33 -5.65 -44.29 -46.34
CA PHE A 33 -6.72 -45.08 -45.74
C PHE A 33 -6.19 -46.04 -44.68
N LYS A 34 -5.06 -46.70 -44.94
CA LYS A 34 -4.37 -47.56 -43.97
C LYS A 34 -3.99 -46.76 -42.72
N GLY A 35 -3.38 -45.58 -42.88
CA GLY A 35 -3.07 -44.68 -41.76
C GLY A 35 -4.30 -44.27 -40.94
N LEU A 36 -5.42 -43.98 -41.61
CA LEU A 36 -6.70 -43.70 -40.94
C LEU A 36 -7.22 -44.89 -40.13
N SER A 37 -7.14 -46.11 -40.69
CA SER A 37 -7.56 -47.33 -40.00
C SER A 37 -6.71 -47.61 -38.75
N GLU A 38 -5.39 -47.46 -38.87
CA GLU A 38 -4.45 -47.62 -37.75
C GLU A 38 -4.71 -46.59 -36.65
N ALA A 39 -4.96 -45.33 -37.02
CA ALA A 39 -5.27 -44.26 -36.09
C ALA A 39 -6.61 -44.48 -35.36
N LYS A 40 -7.65 -44.95 -36.06
CA LYS A 40 -8.91 -45.40 -35.45
C LYS A 40 -8.69 -46.51 -34.44
N GLY A 41 -7.92 -47.54 -34.82
CA GLY A 41 -7.57 -48.64 -33.92
C GLY A 41 -6.76 -48.18 -32.70
N LYS A 42 -5.91 -47.15 -32.84
CA LYS A 42 -5.19 -46.54 -31.72
C LYS A 42 -6.13 -45.77 -30.80
N ARG A 43 -7.06 -44.98 -31.33
CA ARG A 43 -8.07 -44.27 -30.52
C ARG A 43 -8.92 -45.22 -29.70
N VAL A 44 -9.47 -46.26 -30.32
CA VAL A 44 -10.31 -47.25 -29.60
C VAL A 44 -9.55 -47.86 -28.42
N ARG A 45 -8.27 -48.23 -28.60
CA ARG A 45 -7.41 -48.73 -27.52
C ARG A 45 -7.18 -47.69 -26.42
N GLN A 46 -6.90 -46.44 -26.77
CA GLN A 46 -6.72 -45.37 -25.77
C GLN A 46 -8.01 -45.04 -25.01
N THR A 47 -9.17 -45.08 -25.67
CA THR A 47 -10.47 -44.91 -25.00
C THR A 47 -10.70 -46.00 -23.96
N ALA A 48 -10.47 -47.27 -24.32
CA ALA A 48 -10.62 -48.38 -23.39
C ALA A 48 -9.67 -48.29 -22.18
N ILE A 49 -8.42 -47.85 -22.39
CA ILE A 49 -7.45 -47.61 -21.30
C ILE A 49 -7.94 -46.47 -20.40
N HIS A 50 -8.37 -45.35 -20.98
CA HIS A 50 -8.89 -44.21 -20.24
C HIS A 50 -10.11 -44.59 -19.38
N ASP A 51 -11.09 -45.31 -19.96
CA ASP A 51 -12.30 -45.70 -19.24
C ASP A 51 -12.00 -46.67 -18.09
N ARG A 52 -11.03 -47.58 -18.27
CA ARG A 52 -10.56 -48.46 -17.19
C ARG A 52 -9.91 -47.66 -16.06
N LEU A 53 -8.97 -46.76 -16.39
CA LEU A 53 -8.29 -45.92 -15.39
C LEU A 53 -9.27 -45.00 -14.66
N ARG A 54 -10.32 -44.53 -15.36
CA ARG A 54 -11.39 -43.71 -14.76
C ARG A 54 -12.15 -44.46 -13.68
N GLU A 55 -12.43 -45.74 -13.91
CA GLU A 55 -13.09 -46.58 -12.92
C GLU A 55 -12.15 -46.93 -11.75
N GLU A 56 -10.87 -47.18 -12.03
CA GLU A 56 -9.84 -47.37 -10.99
C GLU A 56 -9.70 -46.10 -10.12
N HIS A 57 -9.74 -44.91 -10.72
CA HIS A 57 -9.71 -43.63 -10.00
C HIS A 57 -10.94 -43.42 -9.13
N ARG A 58 -12.14 -43.71 -9.63
CA ARG A 58 -13.36 -43.66 -8.81
C ARG A 58 -13.30 -44.61 -7.62
N LYS A 59 -12.74 -45.81 -7.80
CA LYS A 59 -12.54 -46.76 -6.70
C LYS A 59 -11.55 -46.23 -5.68
N ALA A 60 -10.41 -45.69 -6.12
CA ALA A 60 -9.43 -45.06 -5.25
C ALA A 60 -10.04 -43.89 -4.45
N GLN A 61 -10.86 -43.06 -5.12
CA GLN A 61 -11.59 -41.96 -4.49
C GLN A 61 -12.55 -42.46 -3.41
N ARG A 62 -13.40 -43.45 -3.71
CA ARG A 62 -14.31 -44.04 -2.72
C ARG A 62 -13.57 -44.64 -1.52
N ASN A 63 -12.44 -45.31 -1.76
CA ASN A 63 -11.63 -45.89 -0.69
C ASN A 63 -11.02 -44.80 0.19
N ALA A 64 -10.45 -43.75 -0.41
CA ALA A 64 -9.91 -42.62 0.31
C ALA A 64 -10.99 -41.85 1.09
N ASP A 65 -12.18 -41.67 0.51
CA ASP A 65 -13.32 -41.06 1.20
C ASP A 65 -13.73 -41.91 2.40
N HIS A 66 -13.84 -43.24 2.25
CA HIS A 66 -14.19 -44.15 3.35
C HIS A 66 -13.12 -44.17 4.47
N GLU A 67 -11.83 -44.08 4.13
CA GLU A 67 -10.74 -44.15 5.10
C GLU A 67 -10.55 -42.82 5.85
N PHE A 68 -10.54 -41.69 5.13
CA PHE A 68 -10.15 -40.40 5.69
C PHE A 68 -11.33 -39.54 6.13
N ASP A 69 -12.48 -39.59 5.46
CA ASP A 69 -13.60 -38.68 5.80
C ASP A 69 -14.15 -38.90 7.21
N PRO A 70 -14.29 -40.12 7.74
CA PRO A 70 -14.70 -40.32 9.14
C PRO A 70 -13.73 -39.66 10.12
N LEU A 71 -12.42 -39.73 9.86
CA LEU A 71 -11.39 -39.14 10.70
C LEU A 71 -11.40 -37.61 10.61
N ILE A 72 -11.50 -37.05 9.40
CA ILE A 72 -11.60 -35.62 9.16
C ILE A 72 -12.87 -35.05 9.82
N ASN A 73 -14.00 -35.75 9.70
CA ASN A 73 -15.25 -35.33 10.32
C ASN A 73 -15.18 -35.42 11.85
N LYS A 74 -14.54 -36.45 12.41
CA LYS A 74 -14.29 -36.54 13.85
C LYS A 74 -13.45 -35.35 14.34
N LYS A 75 -12.37 -35.00 13.64
CA LYS A 75 -11.55 -33.82 13.98
C LYS A 75 -12.31 -32.51 13.82
N GLN A 76 -13.14 -32.39 12.79
CA GLN A 76 -14.03 -31.23 12.62
C GLN A 76 -15.01 -31.07 13.79
N GLN A 77 -15.60 -32.17 14.27
CA GLN A 77 -16.49 -32.14 15.43
C GLN A 77 -15.74 -31.72 16.69
N GLN A 78 -14.51 -32.20 16.90
CA GLN A 78 -13.65 -31.79 18.01
C GLN A 78 -13.31 -30.30 17.96
N LEU A 79 -13.01 -29.74 16.78
CA LEU A 79 -12.79 -28.31 16.60
C LEU A 79 -14.03 -27.49 16.98
N SER A 80 -15.20 -27.89 16.49
CA SER A 80 -16.45 -27.20 16.80
C SER A 80 -16.80 -27.25 18.29
N GLN A 81 -16.41 -28.29 19.01
CA GLN A 81 -16.57 -28.37 20.46
C GLN A 81 -15.63 -27.41 21.19
N ALA A 82 -14.33 -27.42 20.85
CA ALA A 82 -13.35 -26.51 21.42
C ALA A 82 -13.69 -25.03 21.16
N GLU A 83 -14.24 -24.72 19.98
CA GLU A 83 -14.71 -23.36 19.65
C GLU A 83 -15.87 -22.90 20.54
N LYS A 84 -16.83 -23.79 20.85
CA LYS A 84 -17.93 -23.49 21.77
C LYS A 84 -17.42 -23.26 23.20
N GLU A 85 -16.48 -24.08 23.65
CA GLU A 85 -15.86 -23.93 24.98
C GLU A 85 -15.09 -22.61 25.08
N LEU A 86 -14.32 -22.24 24.06
CA LEU A 86 -13.64 -20.93 24.00
C LEU A 86 -14.63 -19.76 24.00
N GLN A 87 -15.76 -19.88 23.30
CA GLN A 87 -16.81 -18.84 23.32
C GLN A 87 -17.44 -18.71 24.71
N SER A 88 -17.74 -19.82 25.38
CA SER A 88 -18.24 -19.81 26.77
C SER A 88 -17.26 -19.12 27.70
N LEU A 89 -15.98 -19.53 27.68
CA LEU A 89 -14.93 -18.95 28.52
C LEU A 89 -14.74 -17.46 28.25
N ASN A 90 -14.76 -17.01 27.00
CA ASN A 90 -14.65 -15.59 26.69
C ASN A 90 -15.81 -14.80 27.30
N SER A 91 -17.04 -15.32 27.22
CA SER A 91 -18.19 -14.67 27.85
C SER A 91 -18.09 -14.64 29.38
N GLU A 92 -17.60 -15.72 30.01
CA GLU A 92 -17.36 -15.77 31.45
C GLU A 92 -16.29 -14.76 31.87
N ILE A 93 -15.16 -14.68 31.15
CA ILE A 93 -14.10 -13.69 31.39
C ILE A 93 -14.64 -12.25 31.24
N GLU A 94 -15.43 -11.98 30.21
CA GLU A 94 -16.04 -10.65 29.99
C GLU A 94 -16.99 -10.26 31.12
N THR A 95 -17.84 -11.19 31.57
CA THR A 95 -18.75 -10.93 32.69
C THR A 95 -17.97 -10.68 33.99
N LEU A 96 -16.92 -11.46 34.25
CA LEU A 96 -16.07 -11.28 35.43
C LEU A 96 -15.30 -9.95 35.39
N ALA A 97 -14.75 -9.57 34.23
CA ALA A 97 -14.09 -8.28 34.04
C ALA A 97 -15.04 -7.10 34.30
N LEU A 98 -16.30 -7.22 33.87
CA LEU A 98 -17.34 -6.23 34.16
C LEU A 98 -17.65 -6.17 35.66
N GLN A 99 -17.77 -7.32 36.33
CA GLN A 99 -17.98 -7.37 37.77
C GLN A 99 -16.80 -6.75 38.54
N ILE A 100 -15.55 -7.04 38.14
CA ILE A 100 -14.33 -6.44 38.72
C ILE A 100 -14.38 -4.92 38.59
N LYS A 101 -14.74 -4.41 37.41
CA LYS A 101 -14.89 -2.97 37.17
C LYS A 101 -15.96 -2.36 38.08
N ASN A 102 -17.13 -3.00 38.18
CA ASN A 102 -18.23 -2.54 39.02
C ASN A 102 -17.82 -2.53 40.50
N ARG A 103 -17.16 -3.57 40.98
CA ARG A 103 -16.61 -3.65 42.34
C ARG A 103 -15.62 -2.52 42.60
N LYS A 104 -14.67 -2.26 41.69
CA LYS A 104 -13.72 -1.15 41.80
C LYS A 104 -14.42 0.21 41.91
N THR A 105 -15.46 0.44 41.11
CA THR A 105 -16.25 1.69 41.20
C THR A 105 -17.01 1.82 42.51
N CYS A 106 -17.56 0.71 43.03
CA CYS A 106 -18.24 0.67 44.33
C CYS A 106 -17.25 1.02 45.45
N LEU A 107 -16.09 0.38 45.49
CA LEU A 107 -15.03 0.61 46.48
C LEU A 107 -14.51 2.05 46.46
N MET A 108 -14.27 2.63 45.28
CA MET A 108 -13.83 4.02 45.16
C MET A 108 -14.89 5.00 45.69
N THR A 109 -16.16 4.72 45.41
CA THR A 109 -17.29 5.53 45.91
C THR A 109 -17.44 5.38 47.42
N GLY A 110 -17.37 4.15 47.91
CA GLY A 110 -17.41 3.81 49.34
C GLY A 110 -16.27 4.48 50.11
N LYS A 111 -15.03 4.40 49.63
CA LYS A 111 -13.87 5.08 50.23
C LYS A 111 -14.11 6.58 50.39
N LYS A 112 -14.62 7.23 49.34
CA LYS A 112 -14.91 8.67 49.36
C LYS A 112 -16.01 9.03 50.37
N ARG A 113 -17.05 8.21 50.48
CA ARG A 113 -18.17 8.44 51.39
C ARG A 113 -17.80 8.15 52.85
N LEU A 114 -17.15 7.01 53.11
CA LEU A 114 -16.70 6.63 54.44
C LEU A 114 -15.65 7.59 54.99
N SER A 115 -14.74 8.12 54.15
CA SER A 115 -13.79 9.15 54.60
C SER A 115 -14.49 10.46 54.95
N ALA A 116 -15.51 10.85 54.20
CA ALA A 116 -16.34 12.01 54.55
C ALA A 116 -17.07 11.79 55.88
N PHE A 117 -17.66 10.60 56.10
CA PHE A 117 -18.31 10.24 57.37
C PHE A 117 -17.31 10.23 58.53
N HIS A 118 -16.12 9.68 58.34
CA HIS A 118 -15.04 9.72 59.32
C HIS A 118 -14.69 11.16 59.68
N THR A 119 -14.49 12.06 58.70
CA THR A 119 -14.18 13.47 58.99
C THR A 119 -15.31 14.20 59.71
N LEU A 120 -16.58 13.86 59.43
CA LEU A 120 -17.73 14.44 60.13
C LEU A 120 -17.78 13.97 61.58
N LEU A 121 -17.59 12.66 61.82
CA LEU A 121 -17.57 12.07 63.16
C LEU A 121 -16.40 12.56 64.01
N SER A 122 -15.20 12.68 63.45
CA SER A 122 -14.03 13.14 64.20
C SER A 122 -14.08 14.63 64.57
N ASN A 123 -14.79 15.43 63.79
CA ASN A 123 -14.90 16.87 64.02
C ASN A 123 -16.11 17.25 64.88
N ASP A 124 -17.12 16.39 64.94
CA ASP A 124 -18.29 16.62 65.78
C ASP A 124 -17.94 16.39 67.25
N LYS A 125 -18.41 17.30 68.11
CA LYS A 125 -18.28 17.20 69.57
C LYS A 125 -19.62 16.81 70.22
N GLY A 126 -20.61 16.46 69.40
CA GLY A 126 -21.92 15.99 69.84
C GLY A 126 -21.87 14.62 70.51
N LEU A 127 -22.85 14.38 71.39
CA LEU A 127 -23.05 13.10 72.08
C LEU A 127 -23.66 12.01 71.19
N TYR A 128 -24.24 12.41 70.05
CA TYR A 128 -24.95 11.53 69.13
C TYR A 128 -24.36 11.64 67.73
N ILE A 129 -24.58 10.61 66.90
CA ILE A 129 -24.13 10.61 65.50
C ILE A 129 -24.71 11.82 64.72
N PRO A 130 -23.92 12.49 63.85
CA PRO A 130 -24.44 13.59 63.04
C PRO A 130 -25.57 13.15 62.10
N THR A 131 -26.63 13.96 62.01
CA THR A 131 -27.77 13.70 61.10
C THR A 131 -27.39 13.67 59.61
N GLN A 132 -26.23 14.23 59.26
CA GLN A 132 -25.67 14.23 57.92
C GLN A 132 -25.09 12.87 57.49
N ILE A 133 -25.03 11.88 58.39
CA ILE A 133 -24.58 10.51 58.11
C ILE A 133 -25.82 9.61 58.06
N PRO A 134 -26.27 9.18 56.87
CA PRO A 134 -27.45 8.32 56.76
C PRO A 134 -27.11 6.88 57.13
N ALA A 135 -27.92 6.25 57.99
CA ALA A 135 -27.73 4.86 58.43
C ALA A 135 -27.62 3.86 57.27
N GLN A 136 -28.50 3.99 56.27
CA GLN A 136 -28.53 3.10 55.10
C GLN A 136 -27.27 3.22 54.24
N GLU A 137 -26.77 4.44 54.01
CA GLU A 137 -25.54 4.65 53.23
C GLU A 137 -24.32 4.15 53.99
N LEU A 138 -24.26 4.38 55.30
CA LEU A 138 -23.17 3.92 56.16
C LEU A 138 -23.09 2.38 56.17
N GLN A 139 -24.21 1.69 56.40
CA GLN A 139 -24.26 0.23 56.37
C GLN A 139 -23.93 -0.33 54.99
N MET A 140 -24.45 0.28 53.92
CA MET A 140 -24.18 -0.13 52.54
C MET A 140 -22.69 -0.10 52.21
N TYR A 141 -21.96 0.96 52.60
CA TYR A 141 -20.53 1.09 52.29
C TYR A 141 -19.62 0.34 53.27
N LEU A 142 -20.06 0.09 54.50
CA LEU A 142 -19.34 -0.77 55.43
C LEU A 142 -19.37 -2.25 54.97
N GLU A 143 -20.43 -2.68 54.30
CA GLU A 143 -20.60 -4.06 53.79
C GLU A 143 -20.30 -5.11 54.88
N CYS A 144 -20.77 -4.86 56.11
CA CYS A 144 -20.55 -5.74 57.25
C CYS A 144 -21.23 -7.08 57.00
N THR A 145 -20.45 -8.17 57.09
CA THR A 145 -20.99 -9.54 57.06
C THR A 145 -21.38 -10.03 58.45
N ASP A 146 -20.95 -9.34 59.51
CA ASP A 146 -21.28 -9.65 60.89
C ASP A 146 -22.57 -8.94 61.35
N SER A 147 -23.54 -9.76 61.75
CA SER A 147 -24.82 -9.31 62.31
C SER A 147 -24.66 -8.50 63.61
N THR A 148 -23.60 -8.75 64.40
CA THR A 148 -23.36 -8.08 65.68
C THR A 148 -22.95 -6.62 65.48
N ILE A 149 -22.07 -6.36 64.52
CA ILE A 149 -21.64 -5.00 64.14
C ILE A 149 -22.82 -4.22 63.54
N THR A 150 -23.65 -4.87 62.74
CA THR A 150 -24.84 -4.23 62.16
C THR A 150 -25.83 -3.81 63.26
N ALA A 151 -26.08 -4.70 64.23
CA ALA A 151 -26.92 -4.39 65.39
C ALA A 151 -26.34 -3.29 66.28
N ALA A 152 -25.01 -3.23 66.43
CA ALA A 152 -24.32 -2.15 67.13
C ALA A 152 -24.49 -0.80 66.41
N ILE A 153 -24.44 -0.78 65.08
CA ILE A 153 -24.69 0.43 64.29
C ILE A 153 -26.15 0.87 64.43
N ASP A 154 -27.10 -0.05 64.34
CA ASP A 154 -28.53 0.25 64.50
C ASP A 154 -28.82 0.85 65.88
N SER A 155 -28.17 0.34 66.94
CA SER A 155 -28.34 0.87 68.30
C SER A 155 -27.84 2.32 68.44
N ILE A 156 -26.78 2.72 67.73
CA ILE A 156 -26.30 4.12 67.68
C ILE A 156 -27.38 5.05 67.11
N TYR A 157 -28.03 4.65 66.02
CA TYR A 157 -29.09 5.44 65.40
C TYR A 157 -30.38 5.42 66.22
N ASP A 158 -30.70 4.32 66.88
CA ASP A 158 -31.84 4.26 67.80
C ASP A 158 -31.61 5.14 69.03
N ASN A 159 -30.39 5.19 69.57
CA ASN A 159 -30.01 6.12 70.64
C ASN A 159 -30.13 7.58 70.19
N GLN A 160 -29.72 7.91 68.97
CA GLN A 160 -29.93 9.24 68.38
C GLN A 160 -31.42 9.58 68.25
N ARG A 161 -32.26 8.66 67.74
CA ARG A 161 -33.71 8.85 67.62
C ARG A 161 -34.38 9.03 68.98
N GLN A 162 -33.99 8.23 69.96
CA GLN A 162 -34.47 8.33 71.33
C GLN A 162 -34.03 9.66 71.96
N GLY A 163 -32.80 10.13 71.70
CA GLY A 163 -32.27 11.42 72.15
C GLY A 163 -32.97 12.65 71.55
N HIS A 164 -33.50 12.53 70.32
CA HIS A 164 -34.24 13.59 69.62
C HIS A 164 -35.77 13.50 69.72
N ALA A 165 -36.33 12.50 70.39
CA ALA A 165 -37.78 12.35 70.56
C ALA A 165 -38.39 13.57 71.28
N TYR A 166 -39.27 14.29 70.59
CA TYR A 166 -39.87 15.55 71.02
C TYR A 166 -41.10 15.30 71.93
N PHE A 167 -40.99 15.62 73.23
CA PHE A 167 -42.08 16.11 74.11
C PHE A 167 -41.52 16.51 75.50
N GLY A 168 -40.60 17.48 75.53
CA GLY A 168 -40.30 18.31 76.70
C GLY A 168 -39.57 17.69 77.91
N PHE A 169 -39.57 16.37 78.08
CA PHE A 169 -38.81 15.68 79.14
C PHE A 169 -38.22 14.39 78.61
N ASN A 170 -37.12 14.51 77.87
CA ASN A 170 -36.36 13.35 77.45
C ASN A 170 -35.44 12.90 78.59
N ARG A 171 -35.96 12.06 79.50
CA ARG A 171 -35.19 11.50 80.62
C ARG A 171 -33.92 10.78 80.13
N HIS A 172 -33.96 10.18 78.95
CA HIS A 172 -32.80 9.49 78.36
C HIS A 172 -31.73 10.51 77.94
N ASN A 173 -32.08 11.57 77.21
CA ASN A 173 -31.14 12.62 76.81
C ASN A 173 -30.58 13.40 78.03
N LEU A 174 -31.43 13.71 79.02
CA LEU A 174 -30.99 14.34 80.27
C LEU A 174 -30.07 13.42 81.07
N HIS A 175 -30.35 12.12 81.13
CA HIS A 175 -29.51 11.13 81.81
C HIS A 175 -28.15 10.97 81.11
N GLN A 176 -28.13 10.90 79.78
CA GLN A 176 -26.90 10.77 79.00
C GLN A 176 -26.04 12.04 79.08
N HIS A 177 -26.62 13.24 78.99
CA HIS A 177 -25.89 14.48 79.24
C HIS A 177 -25.43 14.62 80.70
N TRP A 178 -26.26 14.20 81.66
CA TRP A 178 -25.86 14.20 83.06
C TRP A 178 -24.66 13.28 83.29
N LEU A 179 -24.68 12.05 82.76
CA LEU A 179 -23.54 11.15 82.80
C LEU A 179 -22.32 11.82 82.13
N TYR A 180 -22.46 12.30 80.89
CA TYR A 180 -21.40 12.99 80.14
C TYR A 180 -20.72 14.13 80.92
N TYR A 181 -21.47 14.92 81.69
CA TYR A 181 -20.91 16.03 82.48
C TYR A 181 -20.51 15.66 83.92
N THR A 182 -20.87 14.48 84.44
CA THR A 182 -20.62 14.10 85.85
C THR A 182 -19.70 12.89 86.05
N THR A 183 -19.55 11.99 85.09
CA THR A 183 -18.63 10.86 85.19
C THR A 183 -17.24 11.25 84.71
N PHE A 184 -16.40 11.75 85.64
CA PHE A 184 -15.00 12.12 85.36
C PHE A 184 -14.07 10.95 84.96
N PHE A 185 -14.50 9.69 85.08
CA PHE A 185 -13.64 8.50 84.91
C PHE A 185 -14.20 7.40 84.00
N GLN A 186 -15.40 7.54 83.42
CA GLN A 186 -15.98 6.54 82.51
C GLN A 186 -16.67 7.22 81.32
N PRO A 187 -16.38 6.79 80.08
CA PRO A 187 -17.08 7.28 78.89
C PRO A 187 -18.56 6.88 78.96
N THR A 188 -19.42 7.71 78.38
CA THR A 188 -20.84 7.35 78.24
C THR A 188 -21.00 6.23 77.22
N GLU A 189 -22.04 5.39 77.37
CA GLU A 189 -22.35 4.31 76.41
C GLU A 189 -22.49 4.85 74.97
N ALA A 190 -22.95 6.09 74.81
CA ALA A 190 -23.06 6.77 73.53
C ALA A 190 -21.68 7.16 72.94
N GLU A 191 -20.74 7.62 73.76
CA GLU A 191 -19.37 7.93 73.32
C GLU A 191 -18.58 6.66 72.98
N GLU A 192 -18.74 5.61 73.77
CA GLU A 192 -18.10 4.31 73.52
C GLU A 192 -18.59 3.73 72.18
N ALA A 193 -19.89 3.76 71.91
CA ALA A 193 -20.45 3.30 70.64
C ALA A 193 -20.01 4.16 69.43
N LEU A 194 -19.87 5.48 69.59
CA LEU A 194 -19.34 6.36 68.53
C LEU A 194 -17.84 6.14 68.30
N PHE A 195 -17.08 5.85 69.35
CA PHE A 195 -15.66 5.51 69.26
C PHE A 195 -15.47 4.15 68.54
N ASP A 196 -16.28 3.16 68.87
CA ASP A 196 -16.30 1.86 68.18
C ASP A 196 -16.65 2.01 66.69
N LEU A 197 -17.63 2.87 66.37
CA LEU A 197 -17.98 3.18 64.98
C LEU A 197 -16.83 3.85 64.20
N LEU A 198 -16.08 4.76 64.84
CA LEU A 198 -14.85 5.32 64.27
C LEU A 198 -13.78 4.24 64.05
N GLY A 199 -13.67 3.28 64.96
CA GLY A 199 -12.85 2.08 64.80
C GLY A 199 -13.23 1.27 63.56
N TYR A 200 -14.52 0.94 63.42
CA TYR A 200 -15.07 0.20 62.27
C TYR A 200 -14.84 0.93 60.94
N LEU A 201 -15.01 2.26 60.91
CA LEU A 201 -14.75 3.07 59.72
C LEU A 201 -13.28 3.02 59.29
N ASN A 202 -12.37 3.16 60.25
CA ASN A 202 -10.94 3.11 59.96
C ASN A 202 -10.51 1.72 59.47
N GLU A 203 -11.04 0.67 60.07
CA GLU A 203 -10.78 -0.70 59.64
C GLU A 203 -11.29 -0.93 58.21
N LYS A 204 -12.53 -0.54 57.91
CA LYS A 204 -13.09 -0.68 56.55
C LYS A 204 -12.30 0.12 55.52
N LEU A 205 -11.91 1.37 55.83
CA LEU A 205 -11.10 2.19 54.92
C LEU A 205 -9.76 1.52 54.60
N LYS A 206 -9.11 0.90 55.60
CA LYS A 206 -7.89 0.12 55.41
C LYS A 206 -8.13 -1.08 54.48
N TRP A 207 -9.23 -1.81 54.67
CA TRP A 207 -9.60 -2.93 53.79
C TRP A 207 -9.87 -2.51 52.35
N ILE A 208 -10.60 -1.40 52.15
CA ILE A 208 -10.85 -0.85 50.81
C ILE A 208 -9.53 -0.49 50.12
N ASP A 209 -8.57 0.08 50.86
CA ASP A 209 -7.27 0.46 50.31
C ASP A 209 -6.42 -0.75 49.93
N GLN A 210 -6.45 -1.81 50.74
CA GLN A 210 -5.81 -3.08 50.42
C GLN A 210 -6.44 -3.75 49.19
N GLU A 211 -7.77 -3.78 49.10
CA GLU A 211 -8.50 -4.38 47.98
C GLU A 211 -8.25 -3.60 46.66
N LEU A 212 -8.18 -2.27 46.72
CA LEU A 212 -7.87 -1.42 45.57
C LEU A 212 -6.40 -1.46 45.14
N ALA A 213 -5.46 -1.53 46.08
CA ALA A 213 -4.02 -1.58 45.80
C ALA A 213 -3.64 -2.83 45.00
N ALA A 214 -4.18 -3.99 45.40
CA ALA A 214 -3.92 -5.25 44.72
C ALA A 214 -4.43 -5.31 43.27
N CYS A 215 -5.37 -4.42 42.89
CA CYS A 215 -5.89 -4.35 41.53
C CYS A 215 -5.01 -3.50 40.59
N ASN A 216 -4.03 -2.75 41.10
CA ASN A 216 -3.20 -1.84 40.31
C ASN A 216 -1.79 -2.41 40.01
N GLU A 217 -1.37 -3.49 40.66
CA GLU A 217 -0.08 -4.12 40.41
C GLU A 217 -0.22 -5.35 39.50
N ASP A 218 0.15 -5.20 38.23
CA ASP A 218 0.37 -6.33 37.31
C ASP A 218 1.55 -7.23 37.72
N THR A 219 2.21 -6.94 38.85
CA THR A 219 3.45 -7.59 39.33
C THR A 219 3.29 -8.50 40.57
N ALA A 220 2.13 -8.54 41.22
CA ALA A 220 2.02 -9.12 42.58
C ALA A 220 1.65 -10.62 42.67
N LEU A 221 2.11 -11.47 41.76
CA LEU A 221 1.88 -12.94 41.85
C LEU A 221 3.13 -13.79 41.56
N LYS A 222 4.30 -13.28 41.95
CA LYS A 222 5.51 -14.10 42.12
C LYS A 222 5.88 -14.34 43.58
N GLN A 223 5.11 -13.82 44.53
CA GLN A 223 5.28 -14.20 45.93
C GLN A 223 4.48 -15.47 46.19
N ASP A 224 5.22 -16.50 46.60
CA ASP A 224 4.71 -17.78 47.09
C ASP A 224 3.55 -17.58 48.06
N ALA A 225 2.61 -18.52 48.03
CA ALA A 225 1.33 -18.55 48.73
C ALA A 225 1.42 -18.63 50.27
N SER A 226 2.34 -17.89 50.92
CA SER A 226 2.60 -17.98 52.35
C SER A 226 2.12 -16.78 53.18
N ASP A 227 1.74 -15.64 52.59
CA ASP A 227 1.24 -14.53 53.40
C ASP A 227 -0.29 -14.56 53.44
N GLU A 228 -0.76 -15.15 54.54
CA GLU A 228 -2.10 -15.07 55.13
C GLU A 228 -3.11 -14.24 54.32
N HIS A 229 -3.93 -14.92 53.51
CA HIS A 229 -5.25 -14.39 53.19
C HIS A 229 -5.94 -14.04 54.52
N PRO A 230 -6.43 -12.82 54.71
CA PRO A 230 -7.21 -12.47 55.88
C PRO A 230 -8.62 -13.07 55.73
N ARG A 231 -8.71 -14.40 55.83
CA ARG A 231 -9.97 -15.12 55.96
C ARG A 231 -10.49 -14.82 57.37
N GLY A 232 -11.54 -14.02 57.45
CA GLY A 232 -12.26 -13.79 58.71
C GLY A 232 -12.46 -12.33 59.10
N SER A 233 -12.10 -11.34 58.28
CA SER A 233 -12.53 -9.97 58.57
C SER A 233 -14.04 -9.83 58.35
N PRO A 234 -14.78 -9.23 59.31
CA PRO A 234 -16.21 -8.97 59.18
C PRO A 234 -16.53 -7.89 58.13
N PHE A 235 -15.52 -7.22 57.59
CA PHE A 235 -15.66 -6.15 56.60
C PHE A 235 -15.27 -6.55 55.17
N LEU A 236 -14.89 -7.82 54.95
CA LEU A 236 -14.47 -8.33 53.65
C LEU A 236 -15.52 -9.30 53.07
N PRO A 237 -16.16 -8.97 51.94
CA PRO A 237 -17.09 -9.88 51.27
C PRO A 237 -16.40 -11.12 50.70
N ALA A 238 -17.16 -12.21 50.56
CA ALA A 238 -16.68 -13.45 49.93
C ALA A 238 -16.33 -13.27 48.44
N HIS A 239 -17.00 -12.36 47.75
CA HIS A 239 -16.67 -11.92 46.39
C HIS A 239 -16.00 -10.54 46.45
N ASN A 240 -14.69 -10.55 46.60
CA ASN A 240 -13.85 -9.35 46.64
C ASN A 240 -12.93 -9.32 45.40
N LEU A 241 -12.27 -8.19 45.14
CA LEU A 241 -11.41 -8.03 43.96
C LEU A 241 -10.32 -9.10 43.87
N TRP A 242 -9.80 -9.62 44.99
CA TRP A 242 -8.79 -10.68 44.98
C TRP A 242 -9.33 -12.00 44.45
N THR A 243 -10.46 -12.47 45.00
CA THR A 243 -11.05 -13.74 44.58
C THR A 243 -11.49 -13.68 43.12
N MET A 244 -12.04 -12.55 42.69
CA MET A 244 -12.42 -12.31 41.30
C MET A 244 -11.22 -12.25 40.35
N LYS A 245 -10.11 -11.62 40.75
CA LYS A 245 -8.87 -11.58 39.95
C LYS A 245 -8.21 -12.95 39.83
N GLN A 246 -8.22 -13.73 40.91
CA GLN A 246 -7.73 -15.10 40.90
C GLN A 246 -8.55 -15.98 39.96
N GLU A 247 -9.87 -15.82 39.97
CA GLU A 247 -10.77 -16.52 39.06
C GLU A 247 -10.57 -16.10 37.60
N GLU A 248 -10.37 -14.80 37.33
CA GLU A 248 -10.06 -14.28 36.00
C GLU A 248 -8.78 -14.91 35.44
N GLN A 249 -7.74 -15.03 36.27
CA GLN A 249 -6.50 -15.69 35.87
C GLN A 249 -6.67 -17.19 35.63
N ARG A 250 -7.49 -17.87 36.45
CA ARG A 250 -7.82 -19.29 36.23
C ARG A 250 -8.47 -19.48 34.87
N LEU A 251 -9.49 -18.68 34.55
CA LEU A 251 -10.21 -18.72 33.28
C LEU A 251 -9.30 -18.36 32.10
N LEU A 252 -8.38 -17.41 32.25
CA LEU A 252 -7.39 -17.06 31.22
C LEU A 252 -6.43 -18.22 30.94
N ARG A 253 -5.95 -18.95 31.96
CA ARG A 253 -5.12 -20.14 31.77
C ARG A 253 -5.87 -21.26 31.06
N GLU A 254 -7.11 -21.51 31.46
CA GLU A 254 -7.98 -22.51 30.83
C GLU A 254 -8.23 -22.17 29.36
N ARG A 255 -8.50 -20.89 29.05
CA ARG A 255 -8.61 -20.40 27.67
C ARG A 255 -7.35 -20.66 26.86
N GLU A 256 -6.16 -20.41 27.42
CA GLU A 256 -4.89 -20.69 26.75
C GLU A 256 -4.69 -22.19 26.48
N GLU A 257 -5.06 -23.05 27.43
CA GLU A 257 -5.00 -24.50 27.27
C GLU A 257 -5.93 -24.98 26.14
N ILE A 258 -7.18 -24.54 26.13
CA ILE A 258 -8.13 -24.89 25.06
C ILE A 258 -7.69 -24.28 23.71
N SER A 259 -7.09 -23.09 23.71
CA SER A 259 -6.54 -22.51 22.48
C SER A 259 -5.37 -23.34 21.91
N LYS A 260 -4.53 -23.93 22.78
CA LYS A 260 -3.46 -24.84 22.36
C LYS A 260 -4.05 -26.13 21.79
N THR A 261 -5.05 -26.73 22.43
CA THR A 261 -5.71 -27.94 21.92
C THR A 261 -6.44 -27.68 20.60
N HIS A 262 -7.10 -26.53 20.44
CA HIS A 262 -7.73 -26.14 19.16
C HIS A 262 -6.71 -26.10 18.02
N LYS A 263 -5.56 -25.47 18.27
CA LYS A 263 -4.46 -25.40 17.29
C LYS A 263 -3.94 -26.79 16.91
N THR A 264 -3.70 -27.67 17.88
CA THR A 264 -3.20 -29.03 17.57
C THR A 264 -4.22 -29.85 16.78
N ILE A 265 -5.52 -29.78 17.12
CA ILE A 265 -6.57 -30.48 16.38
C ILE A 265 -6.66 -29.95 14.92
N LEU A 266 -6.46 -28.65 14.72
CA LEU A 266 -6.46 -28.04 13.39
C LEU A 266 -5.29 -28.55 12.54
N GLU A 267 -4.09 -28.61 13.11
CA GLU A 267 -2.89 -29.16 12.45
C GLU A 267 -3.08 -30.63 12.08
N GLU A 268 -3.63 -31.45 12.99
CA GLU A 268 -3.93 -32.87 12.72
C GLU A 268 -4.98 -33.04 11.61
N LYS A 269 -6.01 -32.20 11.58
CA LYS A 269 -7.02 -32.23 10.51
C LYS A 269 -6.39 -31.91 9.15
N GLN A 270 -5.52 -30.90 9.09
CA GLN A 270 -4.80 -30.52 7.87
C GLN A 270 -3.86 -31.65 7.42
N ALA A 271 -3.18 -32.31 8.34
CA ALA A 271 -2.33 -33.47 8.04
C ALA A 271 -3.14 -34.63 7.43
N LEU A 272 -4.32 -34.93 7.96
CA LEU A 272 -5.21 -35.95 7.39
C LEU A 272 -5.69 -35.59 5.97
N GLN A 273 -6.01 -34.33 5.73
CA GLN A 273 -6.38 -33.86 4.39
C GLN A 273 -5.21 -33.97 3.40
N ALA A 274 -3.99 -33.65 3.83
CA ALA A 274 -2.79 -33.82 3.02
C ALA A 274 -2.50 -35.30 2.71
N GLN A 275 -2.67 -36.20 3.69
CA GLN A 275 -2.54 -37.65 3.49
C GLN A 275 -3.59 -38.19 2.50
N LYS A 276 -4.85 -37.73 2.60
CA LYS A 276 -5.91 -38.07 1.64
C LYS A 276 -5.53 -37.65 0.21
N ALA A 277 -5.01 -36.42 0.05
CA ALA A 277 -4.56 -35.93 -1.26
C ALA A 277 -3.38 -36.75 -1.80
N GLN A 278 -2.41 -37.08 -0.95
CA GLN A 278 -1.25 -37.90 -1.31
C GLN A 278 -1.65 -39.32 -1.73
N ALA A 279 -2.65 -39.92 -1.08
CA ALA A 279 -3.17 -41.23 -1.45
C ALA A 279 -3.86 -41.22 -2.84
N LEU A 280 -4.46 -40.09 -3.23
CA LEU A 280 -5.14 -39.92 -4.52
C LEU A 280 -4.21 -39.49 -5.66
N GLU A 281 -3.03 -38.94 -5.35
CA GLU A 281 -2.08 -38.40 -6.32
C GLU A 281 -1.70 -39.41 -7.43
N PRO A 282 -1.30 -40.67 -7.13
CA PRO A 282 -0.87 -41.60 -8.18
C PRO A 282 -1.99 -41.93 -9.17
N SER A 283 -3.22 -42.05 -8.66
CA SER A 283 -4.39 -42.32 -9.50
C SER A 283 -4.76 -41.09 -10.37
N SER A 284 -4.65 -39.88 -9.82
CA SER A 284 -4.86 -38.64 -10.55
C SER A 284 -3.84 -38.45 -11.68
N GLN A 285 -2.55 -38.69 -11.41
CA GLN A 285 -1.50 -38.58 -12.42
C GLN A 285 -1.70 -39.59 -13.57
N ASN A 286 -2.07 -40.83 -13.23
CA ASN A 286 -2.38 -41.85 -14.24
C ASN A 286 -3.58 -41.47 -15.12
N MET A 287 -4.60 -40.88 -14.52
CA MET A 287 -5.78 -40.36 -15.24
C MET A 287 -5.41 -39.24 -16.22
N GLU A 288 -4.66 -38.24 -15.75
CA GLU A 288 -4.22 -37.12 -16.58
C GLU A 288 -3.35 -37.59 -17.76
N ALA A 289 -2.43 -38.52 -17.50
CA ALA A 289 -1.59 -39.11 -18.54
C ALA A 289 -2.41 -39.89 -19.59
N ALA A 290 -3.47 -40.59 -19.17
CA ALA A 290 -4.36 -41.33 -20.07
C ALA A 290 -5.25 -40.40 -20.90
N GLU A 291 -5.79 -39.34 -20.30
CA GLU A 291 -6.58 -38.31 -20.98
C GLU A 291 -5.75 -37.62 -22.08
N LYS A 292 -4.50 -37.26 -21.76
CA LYS A 292 -3.56 -36.70 -22.73
C LYS A 292 -3.31 -37.64 -23.92
N LYS A 293 -3.09 -38.95 -23.66
CA LYS A 293 -2.90 -39.96 -24.73
C LYS A 293 -4.15 -40.16 -25.57
N LEU A 294 -5.34 -40.12 -24.96
CA LEU A 294 -6.62 -40.20 -25.66
C LEU A 294 -6.80 -39.02 -26.61
N LEU A 295 -6.60 -37.79 -26.13
CA LEU A 295 -6.62 -36.57 -26.95
C LEU A 295 -5.66 -36.66 -28.14
N GLN A 296 -4.40 -37.04 -27.89
CA GLN A 296 -3.41 -37.24 -28.97
C GLN A 296 -3.87 -38.24 -30.03
N SER A 297 -4.50 -39.35 -29.62
CA SER A 297 -5.01 -40.35 -30.55
C SER A 297 -6.19 -39.85 -31.38
N GLN A 298 -7.09 -39.04 -30.78
CA GLN A 298 -8.20 -38.41 -31.50
C GLN A 298 -7.71 -37.44 -32.57
N TYR A 299 -6.65 -36.66 -32.28
CA TYR A 299 -6.05 -35.79 -33.28
C TYR A 299 -5.36 -36.53 -34.41
N THR A 300 -4.67 -37.62 -34.07
CA THR A 300 -4.01 -38.44 -35.08
C THR A 300 -5.04 -39.04 -36.03
N GLU A 301 -6.18 -39.52 -35.52
CA GLU A 301 -7.30 -39.98 -36.35
C GLU A 301 -7.81 -38.88 -37.28
N GLN A 302 -8.07 -37.68 -36.75
CA GLN A 302 -8.56 -36.55 -37.54
C GLN A 302 -7.56 -36.13 -38.63
N LEU A 303 -6.27 -36.11 -38.33
CA LEU A 303 -5.22 -35.79 -39.31
C LEU A 303 -5.20 -36.81 -40.46
N HIS A 304 -5.21 -38.11 -40.15
CA HIS A 304 -5.26 -39.13 -41.18
C HIS A 304 -6.57 -39.13 -41.95
N HIS A 305 -7.68 -38.73 -41.34
CA HIS A 305 -8.95 -38.54 -42.04
C HIS A 305 -8.83 -37.47 -43.13
N CYS A 306 -8.17 -36.35 -42.79
CA CYS A 306 -7.92 -35.26 -43.74
C CYS A 306 -6.95 -35.69 -44.85
N GLN A 307 -5.86 -36.38 -44.51
CA GLN A 307 -4.92 -36.92 -45.51
C GLN A 307 -5.59 -37.89 -46.48
N HIS A 308 -6.45 -38.77 -45.98
CA HIS A 308 -7.23 -39.68 -46.82
C HIS A 308 -8.22 -38.94 -47.72
N ALA A 309 -8.93 -37.93 -47.18
CA ALA A 309 -9.82 -37.09 -47.98
C ALA A 309 -9.05 -36.33 -49.07
N GLN A 310 -7.87 -35.79 -48.74
CA GLN A 310 -6.98 -35.10 -49.67
C GLN A 310 -6.50 -36.02 -50.79
N ALA A 311 -6.03 -37.22 -50.45
CA ALA A 311 -5.59 -38.20 -51.44
C ALA A 311 -6.75 -38.57 -52.39
N ARG A 312 -7.98 -38.74 -51.86
CA ARG A 312 -9.17 -39.03 -52.68
C ARG A 312 -9.52 -37.86 -53.61
N LEU A 313 -9.46 -36.63 -53.12
CA LEU A 313 -9.72 -35.45 -53.94
C LEU A 313 -8.67 -35.28 -55.04
N ALA A 314 -7.39 -35.50 -54.73
CA ALA A 314 -6.31 -35.46 -55.71
C ALA A 314 -6.48 -36.53 -56.79
N LEU A 315 -6.84 -37.76 -56.40
CA LEU A 315 -7.16 -38.83 -57.35
C LEU A 315 -8.35 -38.44 -58.23
N ASN A 316 -9.43 -37.92 -57.65
CA ASN A 316 -10.60 -37.48 -58.42
C ASN A 316 -10.26 -36.34 -59.40
N SER A 317 -9.44 -35.36 -58.99
CA SER A 317 -8.99 -34.27 -59.87
C SER A 317 -8.17 -34.83 -61.04
N LEU A 318 -7.24 -35.73 -60.76
CA LEU A 318 -6.43 -36.38 -61.80
C LEU A 318 -7.32 -37.18 -62.76
N THR A 319 -8.28 -37.95 -62.26
CA THR A 319 -9.24 -38.69 -63.11
C THR A 319 -10.05 -37.75 -64.01
N LEU A 320 -10.48 -36.60 -63.48
CA LEU A 320 -11.20 -35.59 -64.27
C LEU A 320 -10.30 -34.92 -65.31
N GLU A 321 -9.06 -34.57 -64.97
CA GLU A 321 -8.08 -34.01 -65.89
C GLU A 321 -7.77 -34.98 -67.03
N LEU A 322 -7.56 -36.26 -66.72
CA LEU A 322 -7.34 -37.31 -67.70
C LEU A 322 -8.57 -37.52 -68.58
N GLY A 323 -9.78 -37.52 -68.00
CA GLY A 323 -11.02 -37.61 -68.77
C GLY A 323 -11.22 -36.42 -69.72
N LEU A 324 -10.84 -35.21 -69.32
CA LEU A 324 -10.86 -34.02 -70.18
C LEU A 324 -9.84 -34.12 -71.33
N LEU A 325 -8.65 -34.64 -71.05
CA LEU A 325 -7.62 -34.90 -72.06
C LEU A 325 -8.08 -35.95 -73.07
N ASP A 326 -8.74 -37.02 -72.62
CA ASP A 326 -9.28 -38.05 -73.51
C ASP A 326 -10.40 -37.50 -74.40
N VAL A 327 -11.26 -36.60 -73.88
CA VAL A 327 -12.25 -35.89 -74.69
C VAL A 327 -11.56 -35.03 -75.73
N LYS A 328 -10.55 -34.24 -75.34
CA LYS A 328 -9.78 -33.40 -76.25
C LYS A 328 -9.11 -34.22 -77.36
N GLU A 329 -8.44 -35.33 -77.02
CA GLU A 329 -7.78 -36.18 -78.00
C GLU A 329 -8.76 -36.81 -78.98
N LYS A 330 -9.98 -37.16 -78.53
CA LYS A 330 -11.06 -37.61 -79.43
C LYS A 330 -11.50 -36.49 -80.37
N THR A 331 -11.66 -35.26 -79.87
CA THR A 331 -11.99 -34.09 -80.70
C THR A 331 -10.88 -33.79 -81.71
N ASP A 332 -9.62 -33.85 -81.28
CA ASP A 332 -8.44 -33.67 -82.14
C ASP A 332 -8.32 -34.80 -83.18
N GLN A 333 -8.61 -36.06 -82.82
CA GLN A 333 -8.68 -37.18 -83.76
C GLN A 333 -9.81 -37.01 -84.79
N GLN A 334 -11.00 -36.57 -84.36
CA GLN A 334 -12.11 -36.25 -85.28
C GLN A 334 -11.74 -35.09 -86.22
N LEU A 335 -11.05 -34.06 -85.72
CA LEU A 335 -10.53 -32.95 -86.51
C LEU A 335 -9.44 -33.42 -87.50
N THR A 336 -8.60 -34.36 -87.09
CA THR A 336 -7.53 -34.91 -87.95
C THR A 336 -8.11 -35.86 -89.01
N GLN A 337 -9.12 -36.68 -88.66
CA GLN A 337 -9.88 -37.49 -89.62
C GLN A 337 -10.61 -36.60 -90.63
N PHE A 338 -11.16 -35.47 -90.19
CA PHE A 338 -11.72 -34.43 -91.05
C PHE A 338 -10.65 -33.81 -91.98
N GLN A 339 -9.46 -33.52 -91.48
CA GLN A 339 -8.31 -33.06 -92.28
C GLN A 339 -7.77 -34.13 -93.25
N GLN A 340 -7.95 -35.42 -92.97
CA GLN A 340 -7.61 -36.52 -93.88
C GLN A 340 -8.69 -36.70 -94.96
N LEU A 341 -9.97 -36.52 -94.63
CA LEU A 341 -11.08 -36.47 -95.58
C LEU A 341 -10.97 -35.27 -96.55
N LYS A 342 -10.47 -34.12 -96.06
CA LYS A 342 -10.07 -32.93 -96.86
C LYS A 342 -9.07 -33.25 -97.98
N ALA A 343 -8.24 -34.28 -97.85
CA ALA A 343 -7.26 -34.65 -98.86
C ALA A 343 -7.84 -35.44 -100.05
N ASN A 344 -9.06 -35.98 -99.91
CA ASN A 344 -9.66 -36.89 -100.89
C ASN A 344 -10.71 -36.22 -101.82
N ASP A 345 -11.34 -35.11 -101.43
CA ASP A 345 -12.14 -34.28 -102.34
C ASP A 345 -12.25 -32.81 -101.85
N ALA A 346 -11.75 -31.88 -102.65
CA ALA A 346 -11.37 -30.53 -102.20
C ALA A 346 -12.51 -29.49 -102.26
N ASN A 347 -13.59 -29.73 -103.00
CA ASN A 347 -14.60 -28.68 -103.28
C ASN A 347 -15.79 -28.68 -102.32
N GLU A 348 -16.07 -29.77 -101.62
CA GLU A 348 -17.16 -29.84 -100.63
C GLU A 348 -16.65 -29.51 -99.21
N ALA A 349 -15.38 -29.83 -98.92
CA ALA A 349 -14.67 -29.40 -97.72
C ALA A 349 -14.43 -27.87 -97.66
N PHE A 350 -14.39 -27.19 -98.83
CA PHE A 350 -14.18 -25.74 -98.95
C PHE A 350 -15.38 -24.92 -98.47
N ARG A 351 -16.58 -25.51 -98.42
CA ARG A 351 -17.81 -24.80 -98.01
C ARG A 351 -18.10 -24.84 -96.52
N CYS A 352 -17.60 -25.83 -95.79
CA CYS A 352 -17.84 -25.92 -94.34
C CYS A 352 -16.75 -25.28 -93.45
N PHE A 353 -15.61 -24.83 -93.99
CA PHE A 353 -14.47 -24.40 -93.15
C PHE A 353 -13.83 -23.05 -93.49
N LEU A 354 -14.45 -22.19 -94.30
CA LEU A 354 -13.92 -20.84 -94.57
C LEU A 354 -14.10 -19.84 -93.42
N ASN A 355 -13.89 -20.22 -92.14
CA ASN A 355 -13.82 -19.21 -91.06
C ASN A 355 -13.18 -19.62 -89.70
N ILE A 356 -12.25 -20.58 -89.62
CA ILE A 356 -11.44 -20.72 -88.38
C ILE A 356 -9.97 -20.46 -88.69
N ALA A 357 -9.50 -19.33 -88.17
CA ALA A 357 -8.21 -18.75 -88.45
C ALA A 357 -7.07 -19.54 -87.78
N GLU A 358 -6.03 -19.77 -88.58
CA GLU A 358 -4.70 -20.31 -88.24
C GLU A 358 -4.06 -19.86 -86.90
N PRO A 359 -4.31 -18.64 -86.34
CA PRO A 359 -3.81 -18.26 -85.01
C PRO A 359 -4.37 -19.06 -83.82
N GLU A 360 -5.54 -19.69 -83.93
CA GLU A 360 -6.17 -20.38 -82.79
C GLU A 360 -5.60 -21.79 -82.57
N VAL A 361 -5.19 -22.46 -83.65
CA VAL A 361 -4.50 -23.75 -83.60
C VAL A 361 -3.09 -23.56 -83.04
N THR A 362 -2.41 -22.47 -83.41
CA THR A 362 -1.11 -22.11 -82.81
C THR A 362 -1.27 -21.70 -81.35
N ALA A 363 -2.33 -20.98 -80.96
CA ALA A 363 -2.61 -20.65 -79.55
C ALA A 363 -2.97 -21.89 -78.70
N ALA A 364 -3.65 -22.88 -79.27
CA ALA A 364 -3.95 -24.15 -78.61
C ALA A 364 -2.69 -25.02 -78.45
N ILE A 365 -1.81 -25.05 -79.45
CA ILE A 365 -0.50 -25.74 -79.40
C ILE A 365 0.45 -25.03 -78.42
N ASP A 366 0.47 -23.70 -78.38
CA ASP A 366 1.25 -22.92 -77.41
C ASP A 366 0.68 -23.07 -75.98
N ALA A 367 -0.63 -23.21 -75.81
CA ALA A 367 -1.26 -23.52 -74.53
C ALA A 367 -0.89 -24.93 -74.06
N VAL A 368 -0.87 -25.93 -74.96
CA VAL A 368 -0.42 -27.30 -74.66
C VAL A 368 1.06 -27.34 -74.28
N THR A 369 1.91 -26.59 -74.96
CA THR A 369 3.36 -26.53 -74.70
C THR A 369 3.65 -25.81 -73.36
N ARG A 370 2.78 -24.88 -72.93
CA ARG A 370 2.85 -24.21 -71.61
C ARG A 370 2.16 -25.00 -70.48
N MET A 371 1.22 -25.89 -70.79
CA MET A 371 0.64 -26.84 -69.83
C MET A 371 1.60 -28.00 -69.50
N THR A 372 2.48 -28.38 -70.43
CA THR A 372 3.44 -29.49 -70.26
C THR A 372 4.81 -29.07 -69.70
N THR A 373 5.16 -27.77 -69.76
CA THR A 373 6.42 -27.23 -69.23
C THR A 373 6.34 -26.67 -67.80
N ARG A 374 5.15 -26.69 -67.18
CA ARG A 374 4.97 -26.23 -65.81
C ARG A 374 5.41 -27.29 -64.80
N PRO A 375 6.01 -26.90 -63.65
CA PRO A 375 6.21 -27.82 -62.54
C PRO A 375 4.87 -28.47 -62.25
N SER A 376 4.87 -29.81 -62.20
CA SER A 376 3.66 -30.60 -62.05
C SER A 376 2.79 -30.04 -60.91
N PHE A 377 1.46 -30.21 -61.00
CA PHE A 377 0.52 -29.90 -59.90
C PHE A 377 0.94 -30.50 -58.53
N HIS A 378 1.97 -31.34 -58.50
CA HIS A 378 2.64 -31.92 -57.34
C HIS A 378 3.56 -30.97 -56.54
N GLU A 379 3.97 -29.81 -57.07
CA GLU A 379 4.85 -28.85 -56.35
C GLU A 379 4.11 -27.64 -55.76
N LEU A 380 2.84 -27.45 -56.10
CA LEU A 380 2.07 -26.27 -55.74
C LEU A 380 1.42 -26.45 -54.36
N SER A 381 1.64 -25.48 -53.48
CA SER A 381 0.89 -25.33 -52.23
C SER A 381 -0.60 -25.17 -52.51
N LEU A 382 -1.44 -25.46 -51.51
CA LEU A 382 -2.90 -25.46 -51.67
C LEU A 382 -3.48 -24.11 -52.14
N ASN A 383 -2.83 -23.00 -51.77
CA ASN A 383 -3.15 -21.66 -52.28
C ASN A 383 -2.82 -21.52 -53.77
N GLU A 384 -1.67 -22.02 -54.21
CA GLU A 384 -1.22 -21.96 -55.60
C GLU A 384 -2.07 -22.87 -56.49
N LEU A 385 -2.53 -24.01 -55.97
CA LEU A 385 -3.47 -24.90 -56.66
C LEU A 385 -4.83 -24.22 -56.89
N THR A 386 -5.32 -23.47 -55.89
CA THR A 386 -6.58 -22.73 -55.98
C THR A 386 -6.49 -21.60 -57.02
N VAL A 387 -5.40 -20.83 -57.01
CA VAL A 387 -5.13 -19.77 -57.98
C VAL A 387 -4.93 -20.32 -59.39
N ALA A 388 -4.23 -21.45 -59.54
CA ALA A 388 -4.05 -22.10 -60.83
C ALA A 388 -5.37 -22.61 -61.41
N ILE A 389 -6.26 -23.18 -60.59
CA ILE A 389 -7.61 -23.61 -61.01
C ILE A 389 -8.47 -22.40 -61.39
N GLU A 390 -8.43 -21.30 -60.63
CA GLU A 390 -9.18 -20.07 -60.93
C GLU A 390 -8.69 -19.38 -62.22
N GLN A 391 -7.37 -19.32 -62.45
CA GLN A 391 -6.80 -18.75 -63.69
C GLN A 391 -7.14 -19.59 -64.91
N GLU A 392 -7.11 -20.92 -64.78
CA GLU A 392 -7.48 -21.83 -65.88
C GLU A 392 -8.99 -21.77 -66.18
N GLN A 393 -9.82 -21.56 -65.15
CA GLN A 393 -11.25 -21.29 -65.31
C GLN A 393 -11.54 -20.02 -66.10
N VAL A 394 -10.89 -18.90 -65.77
CA VAL A 394 -11.06 -17.63 -66.51
C VAL A 394 -10.67 -17.80 -67.98
N ARG A 395 -9.59 -18.55 -68.23
CA ARG A 395 -9.08 -18.79 -69.58
C ARG A 395 -9.98 -19.72 -70.40
N GLN A 396 -10.47 -20.82 -69.81
CA GLN A 396 -11.40 -21.74 -70.46
C GLN A 396 -12.76 -21.09 -70.74
N ALA A 397 -13.27 -20.27 -69.80
CA ALA A 397 -14.50 -19.51 -70.01
C ALA A 397 -14.37 -18.49 -71.15
N ASN A 398 -13.22 -17.82 -71.27
CA ASN A 398 -12.96 -16.89 -72.38
C ASN A 398 -12.83 -17.59 -73.73
N ASN A 399 -12.18 -18.76 -73.78
CA ASN A 399 -12.06 -19.55 -75.01
C ASN A 399 -13.41 -20.14 -75.46
N LEU A 400 -14.24 -20.62 -74.53
CA LEU A 400 -15.60 -21.07 -74.81
C LEU A 400 -16.48 -19.91 -75.30
N LYS A 401 -16.32 -18.72 -74.71
CA LYS A 401 -17.05 -17.52 -75.13
C LYS A 401 -16.65 -17.06 -76.54
N SER A 402 -15.35 -17.05 -76.86
CA SER A 402 -14.91 -16.68 -78.23
C SER A 402 -15.38 -17.68 -79.28
N LEU A 403 -15.42 -18.98 -78.96
CA LEU A 403 -15.99 -19.99 -79.85
C LEU A 403 -17.49 -19.79 -80.08
N VAL A 404 -18.25 -19.48 -79.02
CA VAL A 404 -19.69 -19.20 -79.11
C VAL A 404 -19.98 -17.94 -79.91
N ASP A 405 -19.17 -16.89 -79.74
CA ASP A 405 -19.30 -15.65 -80.49
C ASP A 405 -18.97 -15.88 -81.98
N CYS A 406 -17.91 -16.64 -82.31
CA CYS A 406 -17.59 -17.06 -83.67
C CYS A 406 -18.70 -17.89 -84.33
N CYS A 407 -19.38 -18.78 -83.59
CA CYS A 407 -20.49 -19.57 -84.12
C CYS A 407 -21.76 -18.75 -84.39
N ARG A 408 -21.97 -17.61 -83.70
CA ARG A 408 -23.11 -16.71 -83.93
C ARG A 408 -22.92 -15.78 -85.13
N ASP A 409 -21.69 -15.47 -85.50
CA ASP A 409 -21.37 -14.52 -86.58
C ASP A 409 -21.42 -15.15 -87.99
N VAL A 410 -21.64 -16.47 -88.10
CA VAL A 410 -21.85 -17.16 -89.37
C VAL A 410 -23.32 -17.02 -89.79
N GLY A 411 -23.59 -16.06 -90.68
CA GLY A 411 -24.93 -15.77 -91.19
C GLY A 411 -25.60 -16.97 -91.88
N PRO A 412 -26.94 -17.05 -91.88
CA PRO A 412 -27.66 -18.18 -92.42
C PRO A 412 -27.72 -18.07 -93.95
N ASP A 413 -27.01 -18.94 -94.67
CA ASP A 413 -27.39 -19.24 -96.05
C ASP A 413 -27.42 -20.75 -96.33
N GLN A 414 -28.64 -21.17 -96.66
CA GLN A 414 -29.14 -22.39 -97.30
C GLN A 414 -28.33 -23.71 -97.16
N GLN A 415 -28.55 -24.35 -96.00
CA GLN A 415 -28.76 -25.80 -95.76
C GLN A 415 -27.54 -26.77 -95.94
N PRO A 416 -27.47 -27.88 -95.18
CA PRO A 416 -28.58 -28.62 -94.57
C PRO A 416 -28.83 -28.29 -93.10
N ILE A 417 -30.06 -27.86 -92.80
CA ILE A 417 -30.51 -27.42 -91.46
C ILE A 417 -30.40 -28.53 -90.40
N THR A 418 -30.41 -29.81 -90.80
CA THR A 418 -30.36 -30.95 -89.89
C THR A 418 -28.97 -31.21 -89.31
N LEU A 419 -27.92 -31.20 -90.13
CA LEU A 419 -26.55 -31.41 -89.63
C LEU A 419 -26.10 -30.22 -88.77
N GLN A 420 -26.55 -29.00 -89.14
CA GLN A 420 -26.28 -27.79 -88.39
C GLN A 420 -27.05 -27.77 -87.07
N SER A 421 -28.29 -28.28 -87.01
CA SER A 421 -29.02 -28.43 -85.74
C SER A 421 -28.42 -29.50 -84.85
N ASP A 422 -28.04 -30.65 -85.39
CA ASP A 422 -27.46 -31.76 -84.62
C ASP A 422 -26.09 -31.37 -84.03
N LEU A 423 -25.25 -30.66 -84.81
CA LEU A 423 -24.01 -30.08 -84.32
C LEU A 423 -24.25 -28.99 -83.28
N LEU A 424 -25.24 -28.12 -83.47
CA LEU A 424 -25.58 -27.10 -82.47
C LEU A 424 -26.07 -27.76 -81.17
N GLU A 425 -26.85 -28.84 -81.27
CA GLU A 425 -27.40 -29.59 -80.13
C GLU A 425 -26.28 -30.32 -79.38
N GLU A 426 -25.37 -31.01 -80.08
CA GLU A 426 -24.14 -31.57 -79.50
C GLU A 426 -23.26 -30.48 -78.88
N PHE A 427 -23.16 -29.29 -79.50
CA PHE A 427 -22.38 -28.18 -78.98
C PHE A 427 -22.99 -27.61 -77.70
N THR A 428 -24.31 -27.45 -77.65
CA THR A 428 -25.02 -27.03 -76.43
C THR A 428 -24.90 -28.07 -75.32
N LEU A 429 -24.96 -29.37 -75.65
CA LEU A 429 -24.73 -30.45 -74.69
C LEU A 429 -23.29 -30.47 -74.16
N LEU A 430 -22.31 -30.21 -75.02
CA LEU A 430 -20.90 -30.04 -74.64
C LEU A 430 -20.69 -28.79 -73.79
N GLN A 431 -21.38 -27.69 -74.10
CA GLN A 431 -21.35 -26.46 -73.32
C GLN A 431 -21.97 -26.66 -71.93
N GLU A 432 -23.10 -27.36 -71.82
CA GLU A 432 -23.69 -27.75 -70.54
C GLU A 432 -22.76 -28.66 -69.72
N LYS A 433 -22.15 -29.68 -70.35
CA LYS A 433 -21.17 -30.55 -69.68
C LYS A 433 -19.93 -29.77 -69.23
N ALA A 434 -19.43 -28.84 -70.05
CA ALA A 434 -18.31 -27.98 -69.70
C ALA A 434 -18.66 -27.04 -68.53
N MET A 435 -19.85 -26.42 -68.55
CA MET A 435 -20.34 -25.58 -67.46
C MET A 435 -20.53 -26.38 -66.16
N HIS A 436 -21.06 -27.60 -66.25
CA HIS A 436 -21.18 -28.50 -65.11
C HIS A 436 -19.81 -28.91 -64.56
N LEU A 437 -18.81 -29.17 -65.42
CA LEU A 437 -17.44 -29.47 -65.02
C LEU A 437 -16.73 -28.25 -64.40
N ILE A 438 -16.98 -27.04 -64.92
CA ILE A 438 -16.49 -25.78 -64.34
C ILE A 438 -17.09 -25.56 -62.96
N ALA A 439 -18.41 -25.77 -62.81
CA ALA A 439 -19.10 -25.68 -61.53
C ALA A 439 -18.56 -26.71 -60.52
N LEU A 440 -18.38 -27.97 -60.95
CA LEU A 440 -17.80 -29.03 -60.12
C LEU A 440 -16.35 -28.70 -59.72
N LYS A 441 -15.52 -28.18 -60.63
CA LYS A 441 -14.16 -27.71 -60.30
C LYS A 441 -14.18 -26.56 -59.31
N ARG A 442 -15.14 -25.63 -59.42
CA ARG A 442 -15.30 -24.51 -58.48
C ARG A 442 -15.66 -25.00 -57.08
N GLU A 443 -16.58 -25.96 -56.99
CA GLU A 443 -16.94 -26.62 -55.73
C GLU A 443 -15.72 -27.35 -55.12
N LYS A 444 -14.95 -28.08 -55.93
CA LYS A 444 -13.74 -28.79 -55.47
C LYS A 444 -12.61 -27.85 -55.06
N ALA A 445 -12.42 -26.73 -55.75
CA ALA A 445 -11.45 -25.68 -55.38
C ALA A 445 -11.84 -24.99 -54.06
N GLN A 446 -13.13 -24.72 -53.85
CA GLN A 446 -13.65 -24.21 -52.57
C GLN A 446 -13.45 -25.22 -51.44
N GLN A 447 -13.73 -26.51 -51.68
CA GLN A 447 -13.47 -27.59 -50.71
C GLN A 447 -11.97 -27.71 -50.37
N LEU A 448 -11.08 -27.59 -51.37
CA LEU A 448 -9.63 -27.58 -51.17
C LEU A 448 -9.20 -26.39 -50.31
N LYS A 449 -9.64 -25.18 -50.65
CA LYS A 449 -9.32 -23.96 -49.88
C LYS A 449 -9.79 -24.09 -48.42
N ALA A 450 -11.01 -24.56 -48.20
CA ALA A 450 -11.53 -24.86 -46.87
C ALA A 450 -10.67 -25.87 -46.11
N MET A 451 -10.18 -26.91 -46.80
CA MET A 451 -9.31 -27.93 -46.23
C MET A 451 -7.88 -27.42 -45.93
N SER A 452 -7.35 -26.47 -46.70
CA SER A 452 -6.10 -25.76 -46.38
C SER A 452 -6.23 -24.95 -45.11
N ASP A 453 -7.29 -24.16 -45.01
CA ASP A 453 -7.55 -23.33 -43.84
C ASP A 453 -7.73 -24.21 -42.60
N TYR A 454 -8.39 -25.36 -42.75
CA TYR A 454 -8.47 -26.41 -41.75
C TYR A 454 -7.09 -26.96 -41.32
N MET A 455 -6.19 -27.28 -42.25
CA MET A 455 -4.85 -27.77 -41.91
C MET A 455 -4.01 -26.71 -41.19
N ARG A 456 -4.13 -25.44 -41.59
CA ARG A 456 -3.44 -24.32 -40.93
C ARG A 456 -3.90 -24.22 -39.47
N LEU A 457 -5.21 -24.37 -39.24
CA LEU A 457 -5.83 -24.36 -37.92
C LEU A 457 -5.37 -25.53 -37.04
N MET A 458 -5.30 -26.74 -37.58
CA MET A 458 -4.78 -27.91 -36.86
C MET A 458 -3.30 -27.78 -36.48
N LYS A 459 -2.46 -27.21 -37.37
CA LYS A 459 -1.04 -26.96 -37.08
C LYS A 459 -0.87 -25.93 -35.96
N GLN A 460 -1.72 -24.90 -35.94
CA GLN A 460 -1.70 -23.86 -34.91
C GLN A 460 -2.15 -24.40 -33.55
N ARG A 461 -3.16 -25.27 -33.53
CA ARG A 461 -3.57 -26.02 -32.33
C ARG A 461 -2.45 -26.91 -31.77
N GLN A 462 -1.72 -27.63 -32.63
CA GLN A 462 -0.58 -28.45 -32.20
C GLN A 462 0.54 -27.62 -31.56
N LEU A 463 0.80 -26.42 -32.10
CA LEU A 463 1.76 -25.49 -31.50
C LEU A 463 1.30 -25.04 -30.11
N LEU A 464 0.01 -24.70 -29.97
CA LEU A 464 -0.58 -24.35 -28.69
C LEU A 464 -0.49 -25.47 -27.65
N GLU A 465 -0.76 -26.71 -28.05
CA GLU A 465 -0.65 -27.85 -27.14
C GLU A 465 0.79 -28.14 -26.74
N ARG A 466 1.78 -27.93 -27.62
CA ARG A 466 3.19 -28.01 -27.24
C ARG A 466 3.57 -26.96 -26.19
N VAL A 467 3.11 -25.72 -26.36
CA VAL A 467 3.37 -24.64 -25.39
C VAL A 467 2.71 -24.97 -24.06
N LEU A 468 1.42 -25.36 -24.06
CA LEU A 468 0.70 -25.74 -22.85
C LEU A 468 1.32 -26.95 -22.13
N THR A 469 1.79 -27.95 -22.88
CA THR A 469 2.45 -29.12 -22.29
C THR A 469 3.87 -28.84 -21.80
N GLY A 470 4.57 -27.89 -22.41
CA GLY A 470 5.83 -27.36 -21.88
C GLY A 470 5.63 -26.63 -20.56
N LEU A 471 4.53 -25.87 -20.42
CA LEU A 471 4.20 -25.12 -19.21
C LEU A 471 3.78 -26.00 -18.03
N THR A 472 3.20 -27.18 -18.27
CA THR A 472 2.81 -28.14 -17.22
C THR A 472 3.90 -29.14 -16.86
N SER A 473 4.94 -29.25 -17.69
CA SER A 473 6.09 -30.12 -17.48
C SER A 473 7.00 -29.57 -16.37
N LYS A 474 7.17 -30.33 -15.28
CA LYS A 474 7.98 -29.94 -14.09
C LYS A 474 9.49 -29.76 -14.36
N GLU A 475 10.00 -30.17 -15.53
CA GLU A 475 11.45 -30.34 -15.74
C GLU A 475 12.25 -29.06 -15.97
N HIS A 476 11.63 -27.95 -16.34
CA HIS A 476 12.22 -26.61 -16.21
C HIS A 476 11.10 -25.58 -16.43
N PRO A 477 10.63 -24.87 -15.38
CA PRO A 477 9.76 -23.74 -15.62
C PRO A 477 10.59 -22.67 -16.34
N PRO A 478 10.34 -22.34 -17.62
CA PRO A 478 10.83 -21.08 -18.14
C PRO A 478 10.38 -19.97 -17.18
N GLY A 479 11.21 -18.95 -16.96
CA GLY A 479 10.83 -17.83 -16.11
C GLY A 479 9.43 -17.33 -16.52
N PRO A 480 8.54 -17.01 -15.57
CA PRO A 480 7.12 -16.71 -15.83
C PRO A 480 6.92 -15.65 -16.92
N THR A 481 7.87 -14.72 -17.05
CA THR A 481 7.93 -13.67 -18.07
C THR A 481 8.12 -14.20 -19.50
N LEU A 482 8.98 -15.21 -19.71
CA LEU A 482 9.20 -15.85 -21.01
C LEU A 482 7.96 -16.65 -21.44
N ALA A 483 7.41 -17.44 -20.52
CA ALA A 483 6.15 -18.18 -20.71
C ALA A 483 4.97 -17.27 -21.10
N LEU A 484 4.83 -16.12 -20.43
CA LEU A 484 3.75 -15.16 -20.70
C LEU A 484 3.87 -14.57 -22.12
N SER A 485 5.09 -14.24 -22.55
CA SER A 485 5.34 -13.67 -23.89
C SER A 485 5.02 -14.64 -25.03
N GLU A 486 5.38 -15.92 -24.88
CA GLU A 486 5.10 -16.97 -25.85
C GLU A 486 3.58 -17.24 -25.93
N LEU A 487 2.90 -17.31 -24.79
CA LEU A 487 1.45 -17.45 -24.72
C LEU A 487 0.71 -16.29 -25.40
N GLN A 488 1.13 -15.05 -25.16
CA GLN A 488 0.54 -13.86 -25.81
C GLN A 488 0.75 -13.84 -27.32
N GLN A 489 1.93 -14.26 -27.79
CA GLN A 489 2.22 -14.36 -29.22
C GLN A 489 1.31 -15.41 -29.88
N GLN A 490 1.15 -16.56 -29.25
CA GLN A 490 0.26 -17.61 -29.75
C GLN A 490 -1.21 -17.21 -29.72
N GLN A 491 -1.66 -16.49 -28.67
CA GLN A 491 -3.01 -15.95 -28.61
C GLN A 491 -3.28 -15.03 -29.81
N ARG A 492 -2.40 -14.05 -30.08
CA ARG A 492 -2.55 -13.12 -31.21
C ARG A 492 -2.62 -13.83 -32.55
N ALA A 493 -1.72 -14.80 -32.78
CA ALA A 493 -1.70 -15.58 -34.02
C ALA A 493 -3.02 -16.36 -34.21
N THR A 494 -3.56 -16.93 -33.14
CA THR A 494 -4.80 -17.71 -33.16
C THR A 494 -6.03 -16.82 -33.38
N THR A 495 -6.07 -15.64 -32.78
CA THR A 495 -7.13 -14.63 -33.02
C THR A 495 -7.14 -14.15 -34.47
N GLN A 496 -5.97 -13.86 -35.05
CA GLN A 496 -5.86 -13.46 -36.46
C GLN A 496 -6.34 -14.55 -37.41
N LEU A 497 -6.02 -15.82 -37.10
CA LEU A 497 -6.49 -16.96 -37.87
C LEU A 497 -8.01 -17.11 -37.80
N LEU A 498 -8.61 -17.02 -36.61
CA LEU A 498 -10.06 -17.09 -36.41
C LEU A 498 -10.78 -15.97 -37.17
N GLN A 499 -10.29 -14.73 -37.11
CA GLN A 499 -10.85 -13.58 -37.85
C GLN A 499 -10.77 -13.74 -39.37
N ALA A 500 -9.70 -14.37 -39.88
CA ALA A 500 -9.59 -14.68 -41.30
C ALA A 500 -10.62 -15.74 -41.73
N MET A 501 -10.96 -16.67 -40.83
CA MET A 501 -11.86 -17.79 -41.10
C MET A 501 -13.35 -17.45 -40.90
N GLU A 502 -13.71 -16.55 -39.99
CA GLU A 502 -15.09 -16.03 -39.86
C GLU A 502 -15.60 -15.37 -41.15
N LYS A 503 -14.70 -14.95 -42.04
CA LYS A 503 -15.05 -14.42 -43.37
C LYS A 503 -15.45 -15.49 -44.39
N HIS A 504 -15.31 -16.78 -44.06
CA HIS A 504 -15.60 -17.90 -44.96
C HIS A 504 -16.81 -18.72 -44.44
N ALA A 505 -17.89 -18.75 -45.23
CA ALA A 505 -19.23 -19.21 -44.82
C ALA A 505 -19.43 -20.76 -44.78
N ASP A 506 -18.38 -21.56 -44.61
CA ASP A 506 -18.49 -23.02 -44.60
C ASP A 506 -18.87 -23.55 -43.19
N PRO A 507 -19.99 -24.29 -43.02
CA PRO A 507 -20.43 -24.83 -41.73
C PRO A 507 -19.40 -25.75 -41.03
N ALA A 508 -18.58 -26.48 -41.78
CA ALA A 508 -17.57 -27.37 -41.21
C ALA A 508 -16.41 -26.57 -40.58
N ILE A 509 -16.09 -25.42 -41.18
CA ILE A 509 -15.12 -24.45 -40.65
C ILE A 509 -15.65 -23.78 -39.38
N VAL A 510 -16.95 -23.44 -39.33
CA VAL A 510 -17.59 -22.83 -38.16
C VAL A 510 -17.53 -23.74 -36.92
N CYS A 511 -17.75 -25.04 -37.08
CA CYS A 511 -17.72 -25.99 -35.96
C CYS A 511 -16.30 -26.14 -35.35
N GLN A 512 -15.25 -26.06 -36.19
CA GLN A 512 -13.87 -26.08 -35.70
C GLN A 512 -13.37 -24.73 -35.20
N ALA A 513 -13.82 -23.62 -35.79
CA ALA A 513 -13.60 -22.28 -35.25
C ALA A 513 -14.13 -22.19 -33.83
N LYS A 514 -15.25 -22.86 -33.51
CA LYS A 514 -15.77 -22.99 -32.15
C LYS A 514 -14.81 -23.74 -31.21
N HIS A 515 -14.19 -24.83 -31.66
CA HIS A 515 -13.20 -25.56 -30.85
C HIS A 515 -11.91 -24.77 -30.63
N VAL A 516 -11.43 -24.04 -31.64
CA VAL A 516 -10.26 -23.16 -31.48
C VAL A 516 -10.59 -21.93 -30.65
N SER A 517 -11.84 -21.44 -30.70
CA SER A 517 -12.32 -20.42 -29.78
C SER A 517 -12.39 -20.95 -28.33
N GLN A 518 -12.77 -22.21 -28.12
CA GLN A 518 -12.70 -22.85 -26.80
C GLN A 518 -11.24 -23.01 -26.32
N ALA A 519 -10.32 -23.40 -27.20
CA ALA A 519 -8.89 -23.47 -26.87
C ALA A 519 -8.31 -22.08 -26.56
N LEU A 520 -8.71 -21.05 -27.32
CA LEU A 520 -8.37 -19.65 -27.06
C LEU A 520 -8.90 -19.20 -25.70
N ALA A 521 -10.13 -19.54 -25.36
CA ALA A 521 -10.71 -19.26 -24.04
C ALA A 521 -9.94 -19.98 -22.92
N SER A 522 -9.51 -21.22 -23.13
CA SER A 522 -8.67 -21.96 -22.18
C SER A 522 -7.29 -21.32 -22.01
N LEU A 523 -6.67 -20.85 -23.10
CA LEU A 523 -5.41 -20.10 -23.06
C LEU A 523 -5.54 -18.78 -22.33
N GLN A 524 -6.65 -18.07 -22.58
CA GLN A 524 -6.94 -16.81 -21.93
C GLN A 524 -7.15 -17.01 -20.43
N SER A 525 -7.86 -18.07 -20.04
CA SER A 525 -7.98 -18.48 -18.64
C SER A 525 -6.63 -18.88 -18.02
N HIS A 526 -5.75 -19.57 -18.74
CA HIS A 526 -4.40 -19.87 -18.25
C HIS A 526 -3.54 -18.60 -18.12
N LEU A 527 -3.58 -17.69 -19.09
CA LEU A 527 -2.92 -16.38 -19.02
C LEU A 527 -3.39 -15.58 -17.81
N GLU A 528 -4.70 -15.54 -17.56
CA GLU A 528 -5.29 -14.90 -16.38
C GLU A 528 -4.79 -15.55 -15.09
N ARG A 529 -4.72 -16.89 -15.02
CA ARG A 529 -4.15 -17.59 -13.85
C ARG A 529 -2.66 -17.31 -13.64
N TYR A 530 -1.87 -17.27 -14.71
CA TYR A 530 -0.43 -16.94 -14.60
C TYR A 530 -0.21 -15.50 -14.16
N GLN A 531 -0.96 -14.54 -14.73
CA GLN A 531 -0.95 -13.15 -14.28
C GLN A 531 -1.37 -13.03 -12.82
N THR A 532 -2.42 -13.74 -12.42
CA THR A 532 -2.89 -13.79 -11.03
C THR A 532 -1.83 -14.35 -10.09
N ASN A 533 -1.14 -15.43 -10.46
CA ASN A 533 -0.08 -16.01 -9.63
C ASN A 533 1.16 -15.10 -9.54
N GLU A 534 1.53 -14.43 -10.62
CA GLU A 534 2.63 -13.45 -10.63
C GLU A 534 2.28 -12.24 -9.76
N ASP A 535 1.08 -11.69 -9.92
CA ASP A 535 0.55 -10.60 -9.09
C ASP A 535 0.52 -10.99 -7.60
N LEU A 536 0.03 -12.20 -7.27
CA LEU A 536 0.02 -12.73 -5.91
C LEU A 536 1.43 -12.89 -5.32
N ALA A 537 2.38 -13.35 -6.12
CA ALA A 537 3.77 -13.50 -5.68
C ALA A 537 4.42 -12.13 -5.41
N GLN A 538 4.18 -11.14 -6.27
CA GLN A 538 4.68 -9.77 -6.08
C GLN A 538 4.05 -9.12 -4.84
N LEU A 539 2.73 -9.24 -4.66
CA LEU A 539 2.01 -8.73 -3.49
C LEU A 539 2.50 -9.38 -2.20
N SER A 540 2.64 -10.71 -2.18
CA SER A 540 3.11 -11.46 -1.00
C SER A 540 4.56 -11.10 -0.64
N LYS A 541 5.43 -10.94 -1.64
CA LYS A 541 6.82 -10.50 -1.42
C LYS A 541 6.87 -9.10 -0.80
N GLN A 542 6.04 -8.16 -1.28
CA GLN A 542 6.00 -6.81 -0.71
C GLN A 542 5.38 -6.79 0.69
N GLN A 543 4.31 -7.56 0.91
CA GLN A 543 3.70 -7.77 2.22
C GLN A 543 4.76 -8.23 3.25
N GLN A 544 5.52 -9.27 2.93
CA GLN A 544 6.56 -9.80 3.82
C GLN A 544 7.63 -8.75 4.16
N ARG A 545 8.06 -7.93 3.17
CA ARG A 545 9.04 -6.86 3.40
C ARG A 545 8.50 -5.77 4.33
N ILE A 546 7.25 -5.35 4.16
CA ILE A 546 6.62 -4.34 5.02
C ILE A 546 6.39 -4.91 6.43
N GLU A 547 5.92 -6.16 6.55
CA GLU A 547 5.76 -6.81 7.86
C GLU A 547 7.09 -6.93 8.61
N GLN A 548 8.17 -7.31 7.91
CA GLN A 548 9.51 -7.36 8.50
C GLN A 548 9.96 -5.98 8.97
N ALA A 549 9.79 -4.94 8.15
CA ALA A 549 10.12 -3.57 8.51
C ALA A 549 9.28 -3.07 9.71
N LEU A 550 7.98 -3.35 9.74
CA LEU A 550 7.11 -3.01 10.87
C LEU A 550 7.54 -3.71 12.16
N ARG A 551 7.93 -4.99 12.11
CA ARG A 551 8.45 -5.71 13.28
C ARG A 551 9.74 -5.09 13.80
N THR A 552 10.67 -4.77 12.90
CA THR A 552 11.93 -4.10 13.27
C THR A 552 11.63 -2.76 13.94
N VAL A 553 10.81 -1.93 13.31
CA VAL A 553 10.51 -0.57 13.75
C VAL A 553 9.66 -0.53 15.03
N SER A 554 8.80 -1.52 15.26
CA SER A 554 7.99 -1.59 16.49
C SER A 554 8.83 -1.97 17.72
N ASN A 555 9.88 -2.76 17.53
CA ASN A 555 10.75 -3.23 18.61
C ASN A 555 11.97 -2.33 18.83
N GLU A 556 12.33 -1.50 17.85
CA GLU A 556 13.50 -0.62 17.89
C GLU A 556 13.22 0.63 18.75
N GLN A 557 14.04 0.85 19.78
CA GLN A 557 14.06 2.14 20.48
C GLN A 557 14.65 3.20 19.55
N ILE A 558 13.84 4.18 19.17
CA ILE A 558 14.21 5.24 18.21
C ILE A 558 15.45 6.03 18.65
N SER A 559 15.73 6.11 19.95
CA SER A 559 16.95 6.74 20.48
C SER A 559 18.24 6.08 19.97
N ASN A 560 18.20 4.79 19.64
CA ASN A 560 19.38 3.99 19.31
C ASN A 560 19.57 3.81 17.79
N SER A 561 18.58 4.17 16.98
CA SER A 561 18.64 4.06 15.53
C SER A 561 19.05 5.38 14.86
N ASN A 562 19.44 5.31 13.58
CA ASN A 562 19.61 6.47 12.72
C ASN A 562 18.25 6.79 12.07
N PRO A 563 17.48 7.78 12.57
CA PRO A 563 16.12 8.03 12.14
C PRO A 563 16.05 8.47 10.68
N GLY A 564 17.08 9.14 10.16
CA GLY A 564 17.15 9.55 8.76
C GLY A 564 17.30 8.36 7.80
N GLU A 565 18.16 7.39 8.11
CA GLU A 565 18.31 6.16 7.31
C GLU A 565 17.03 5.33 7.34
N ARG A 566 16.43 5.14 8.53
CA ARG A 566 15.15 4.43 8.69
C ARG A 566 14.02 5.11 7.92
N LEU A 567 13.93 6.43 7.99
CA LEU A 567 12.94 7.20 7.23
C LEU A 567 13.07 6.96 5.73
N ASN A 568 14.30 6.96 5.20
CA ASN A 568 14.55 6.71 3.78
C ASN A 568 14.17 5.29 3.37
N GLU A 569 14.53 4.28 4.18
CA GLU A 569 14.16 2.88 3.97
C GLU A 569 12.64 2.69 3.94
N LEU A 570 11.93 3.21 4.95
CA LEU A 570 10.46 3.10 5.03
C LEU A 570 9.76 3.85 3.90
N THR A 571 10.29 5.01 3.50
CA THR A 571 9.75 5.78 2.37
C THR A 571 9.94 5.04 1.05
N ALA A 572 11.10 4.39 0.85
CA ALA A 572 11.35 3.56 -0.33
C ALA A 572 10.39 2.36 -0.39
N LEU A 573 10.22 1.65 0.73
CA LEU A 573 9.27 0.54 0.84
C LEU A 573 7.83 0.97 0.54
N GLY A 574 7.39 2.12 1.06
CA GLY A 574 6.06 2.67 0.77
C GLY A 574 5.86 2.99 -0.73
N LYS A 575 6.89 3.53 -1.40
CA LYS A 575 6.84 3.81 -2.85
C LYS A 575 6.81 2.54 -3.69
N GLU A 576 7.63 1.55 -3.35
CA GLU A 576 7.65 0.24 -4.03
C GLU A 576 6.30 -0.48 -3.89
N ALA A 577 5.72 -0.48 -2.69
CA ALA A 577 4.41 -1.09 -2.45
C ALA A 577 3.28 -0.39 -3.22
N ALA A 578 3.31 0.94 -3.31
CA ALA A 578 2.37 1.70 -4.13
C ALA A 578 2.49 1.37 -5.64
N ALA A 579 3.71 1.17 -6.14
CA ALA A 579 3.94 0.76 -7.53
C ALA A 579 3.38 -0.65 -7.82
N VAL A 580 3.54 -1.60 -6.88
CA VAL A 580 2.98 -2.96 -7.02
C VAL A 580 1.45 -2.93 -6.95
N LEU A 581 0.86 -2.10 -6.09
CA LEU A 581 -0.59 -1.92 -6.03
C LEU A 581 -1.14 -1.36 -7.36
N ASP A 582 -0.48 -0.36 -7.95
CA ASP A 582 -0.92 0.22 -9.22
C ASP A 582 -0.78 -0.78 -10.38
N ALA A 583 0.32 -1.55 -10.41
CA ALA A 583 0.54 -2.61 -11.41
C ALA A 583 -0.52 -3.71 -11.36
N THR A 584 -0.96 -4.09 -10.15
CA THR A 584 -1.94 -5.19 -9.94
C THR A 584 -3.40 -4.72 -9.96
N LYS A 585 -3.67 -3.41 -10.00
CA LYS A 585 -5.01 -2.81 -9.86
C LYS A 585 -6.05 -3.31 -10.88
N LYS A 586 -5.61 -3.76 -12.05
CA LYS A 586 -6.50 -4.25 -13.12
C LYS A 586 -6.94 -5.70 -12.91
N ASN A 587 -6.28 -6.45 -12.03
CA ASN A 587 -6.61 -7.85 -11.76
C ASN A 587 -7.74 -7.93 -10.71
N GLN A 588 -8.90 -8.42 -11.13
CA GLN A 588 -10.11 -8.55 -10.29
C GLN A 588 -10.23 -9.92 -9.62
N ALA A 589 -9.20 -10.77 -9.67
CA ALA A 589 -9.20 -12.03 -8.96
C ALA A 589 -9.37 -11.77 -7.45
N LYS A 590 -10.33 -12.47 -6.82
CA LYS A 590 -10.68 -12.29 -5.40
C LYS A 590 -9.44 -12.38 -4.49
N GLU A 591 -8.54 -13.32 -4.76
CA GLU A 591 -7.31 -13.52 -3.98
C GLU A 591 -6.34 -12.33 -4.10
N VAL A 592 -6.20 -11.76 -5.30
CA VAL A 592 -5.39 -10.56 -5.55
C VAL A 592 -5.99 -9.36 -4.84
N MET A 593 -7.31 -9.18 -4.90
CA MET A 593 -8.00 -8.09 -4.18
C MET A 593 -7.79 -8.19 -2.66
N VAL A 594 -7.94 -9.39 -2.08
CA VAL A 594 -7.67 -9.61 -0.64
C VAL A 594 -6.23 -9.24 -0.30
N LYS A 595 -5.25 -9.63 -1.13
CA LYS A 595 -3.84 -9.27 -0.92
C LYS A 595 -3.55 -7.79 -1.12
N GLN A 596 -4.23 -7.11 -2.04
CA GLN A 596 -4.16 -5.66 -2.18
C GLN A 596 -4.68 -4.94 -0.94
N ASP A 597 -5.80 -5.40 -0.37
CA ASP A 597 -6.38 -4.84 0.85
C ASP A 597 -5.47 -5.07 2.07
N GLU A 598 -4.88 -6.26 2.21
CA GLU A 598 -3.87 -6.57 3.22
C GLU A 598 -2.65 -5.63 3.09
N LEU A 599 -2.11 -5.48 1.87
CA LEU A 599 -0.96 -4.61 1.61
C LEU A 599 -1.29 -3.13 1.88
N ASN A 600 -2.48 -2.66 1.49
CA ASN A 600 -2.97 -1.32 1.82
C ASN A 600 -3.09 -1.09 3.33
N THR A 601 -3.55 -2.10 4.06
CA THR A 601 -3.64 -2.07 5.52
C THR A 601 -2.25 -1.94 6.13
N LEU A 602 -1.27 -2.70 5.65
CA LEU A 602 0.12 -2.61 6.11
C LEU A 602 0.78 -1.26 5.78
N ILE A 603 0.55 -0.71 4.58
CA ILE A 603 1.01 0.65 4.23
C ILE A 603 0.39 1.68 5.19
N THR A 604 -0.89 1.52 5.56
CA THR A 604 -1.56 2.41 6.51
C THR A 604 -0.97 2.29 7.90
N GLN A 605 -0.62 1.08 8.35
CA GLN A 605 0.09 0.82 9.61
C GLN A 605 1.52 1.40 9.61
N LEU A 606 2.17 1.51 8.44
CA LEU A 606 3.50 2.09 8.33
C LEU A 606 3.52 3.61 8.52
N LYS A 607 2.43 4.32 8.19
CA LYS A 607 2.37 5.80 8.26
C LYS A 607 2.63 6.39 9.65
N PRO A 608 2.05 5.87 10.76
CA PRO A 608 2.39 6.34 12.11
C PRO A 608 3.88 6.21 12.44
N HIS A 609 4.53 5.12 12.01
CA HIS A 609 5.95 4.91 12.24
C HIS A 609 6.83 5.86 11.43
N LEU A 610 6.48 6.09 10.15
CA LEU A 610 7.10 7.14 9.33
C LEU A 610 7.01 8.50 10.02
N THR A 611 5.81 8.88 10.47
CA THR A 611 5.59 10.17 11.17
C THR A 611 6.45 10.28 12.43
N ARG A 612 6.52 9.21 13.23
CA ARG A 612 7.33 9.17 14.45
C ARG A 612 8.83 9.30 14.17
N TYR A 613 9.32 8.65 13.12
CA TYR A 613 10.71 8.75 12.69
C TYR A 613 11.04 10.13 12.10
N GLU A 614 10.11 10.73 11.35
CA GLU A 614 10.23 12.12 10.89
C GLU A 614 10.33 13.10 12.07
N GLU A 615 9.47 12.96 13.08
CA GLU A 615 9.46 13.83 14.27
C GLU A 615 10.79 13.74 15.05
N GLU A 616 11.32 12.53 15.24
CA GLU A 616 12.61 12.37 15.94
C GLU A 616 13.78 12.84 15.08
N ASN A 617 13.74 12.65 13.76
CA ASN A 617 14.76 13.19 12.85
C ASN A 617 14.75 14.74 12.87
N ASP A 618 13.56 15.34 12.78
CA ASP A 618 13.37 16.79 12.89
C ASP A 618 13.89 17.32 14.24
N LYS A 619 13.65 16.58 15.33
CA LYS A 619 14.17 16.93 16.66
C LYS A 619 15.70 16.85 16.73
N ARG A 620 16.33 15.83 16.15
CA ARG A 620 17.80 15.69 16.12
C ARG A 620 18.45 16.79 15.28
N GLU A 621 17.91 17.05 14.10
CA GLU A 621 18.39 18.13 13.23
C GLU A 621 18.19 19.50 13.89
N ALA A 622 17.05 19.71 14.58
CA ALA A 622 16.81 20.93 15.33
C ALA A 622 17.78 21.10 16.52
N GLN A 623 18.08 20.02 17.25
CA GLN A 623 19.05 20.06 18.34
C GLN A 623 20.45 20.36 17.83
N ALA A 624 20.91 19.70 16.76
CA ALA A 624 22.20 19.97 16.15
C ALA A 624 22.33 21.44 15.70
N LEU A 625 21.27 21.98 15.08
CA LEU A 625 21.25 23.39 14.68
C LEU A 625 21.21 24.34 15.89
N LEU A 626 20.54 23.95 16.98
CA LEU A 626 20.51 24.72 18.22
C LEU A 626 21.90 24.77 18.86
N ASP A 627 22.62 23.65 18.87
CA ASP A 627 24.00 23.57 19.36
C ASP A 627 24.94 24.46 18.51
N ASP A 628 24.76 24.48 17.19
CA ASP A 628 25.49 25.38 16.28
C ASP A 628 25.17 26.85 16.57
N CYS A 629 23.90 27.19 16.81
CA CYS A 629 23.47 28.52 17.22
C CYS A 629 24.14 28.94 18.53
N ASP A 630 24.14 28.05 19.53
CA ASP A 630 24.73 28.29 20.84
C ASP A 630 26.25 28.46 20.76
N ALA A 631 26.93 27.68 19.92
CA ALA A 631 28.35 27.82 19.66
C ALA A 631 28.67 29.18 19.01
N LEU A 632 27.86 29.62 18.04
CA LEU A 632 28.03 30.90 17.35
C LEU A 632 27.78 32.10 18.28
N MET A 633 26.74 32.01 19.12
CA MET A 633 26.44 32.97 20.18
C MET A 633 27.54 33.02 21.26
N THR A 634 28.15 31.89 21.60
CA THR A 634 29.24 31.85 22.57
C THR A 634 30.49 32.52 22.03
N ARG A 635 30.84 32.26 20.76
CA ARG A 635 31.93 32.97 20.06
C ARG A 635 31.68 34.48 20.02
N PHE A 636 30.42 34.91 19.90
CA PHE A 636 30.08 36.32 20.00
C PHE A 636 30.45 36.96 21.33
N ASN A 637 30.07 36.31 22.43
CA ASN A 637 30.37 36.83 23.76
C ASN A 637 31.88 36.88 24.06
N GLN A 638 32.70 36.12 23.32
CA GLN A 638 34.14 36.03 23.53
C GLN A 638 34.96 36.96 22.61
N HIS A 639 34.46 37.34 21.44
CA HIS A 639 35.24 38.08 20.43
C HIS A 639 34.83 39.55 20.28
N HIS A 640 35.83 40.44 20.28
CA HIS A 640 35.63 41.89 20.07
C HIS A 640 35.55 42.28 18.58
N ASN A 641 35.70 41.31 17.65
CA ASN A 641 35.69 41.56 16.20
C ASN A 641 34.26 41.51 15.63
N ARG A 642 33.57 42.66 15.68
CA ARG A 642 32.19 42.82 15.20
C ARG A 642 31.99 42.42 13.72
N ILE A 643 32.97 42.71 12.86
CA ILE A 643 32.85 42.49 11.40
C ILE A 643 32.90 41.00 11.05
N GLY A 644 33.86 40.26 11.60
CA GLY A 644 33.98 38.82 11.35
C GLY A 644 32.75 38.05 11.82
N LEU A 645 32.13 38.52 12.90
CA LEU A 645 30.94 37.89 13.44
C LEU A 645 29.69 38.19 12.60
N TYR A 646 29.48 39.44 12.14
CA TYR A 646 28.37 39.74 11.23
C TYR A 646 28.41 38.85 9.99
N LYS A 647 29.60 38.64 9.42
CA LYS A 647 29.79 37.74 8.28
C LYS A 647 29.41 36.30 8.60
N ALA A 648 29.78 35.78 9.78
CA ALA A 648 29.39 34.45 10.21
C ALA A 648 27.87 34.28 10.36
N TYR A 649 27.17 35.32 10.83
CA TYR A 649 25.70 35.34 10.87
C TYR A 649 25.11 35.35 9.45
N GLU A 650 25.62 36.17 8.53
CA GLU A 650 25.16 36.15 7.14
C GLU A 650 25.40 34.81 6.47
N ASP A 651 26.57 34.20 6.66
CA ASP A 651 26.89 32.88 6.09
C ASP A 651 25.94 31.80 6.64
N PHE A 652 25.63 31.85 7.95
CA PHE A 652 24.65 30.94 8.59
C PHE A 652 23.25 31.12 8.00
N PHE A 653 22.74 32.36 7.95
CA PHE A 653 21.39 32.65 7.44
C PHE A 653 21.27 32.48 5.91
N SER A 654 22.36 32.58 5.17
CA SER A 654 22.40 32.38 3.72
C SER A 654 22.51 30.90 3.32
N ASN A 655 22.74 30.00 4.27
CA ASN A 655 22.84 28.57 3.99
C ASN A 655 21.48 28.01 3.57
N ALA A 656 21.38 27.57 2.32
CA ALA A 656 20.14 27.04 1.73
C ALA A 656 19.60 25.81 2.47
N ALA A 657 20.47 24.94 3.00
CA ALA A 657 20.05 23.76 3.75
C ALA A 657 19.39 24.15 5.09
N ILE A 658 19.96 25.13 5.79
CA ILE A 658 19.39 25.67 7.02
C ILE A 658 18.04 26.33 6.74
N GLN A 659 17.94 27.14 5.68
CA GLN A 659 16.68 27.77 5.30
C GLN A 659 15.59 26.75 4.95
N GLN A 660 15.93 25.67 4.23
CA GLN A 660 14.99 24.59 3.95
C GLN A 660 14.56 23.84 5.21
N LEU A 661 15.51 23.56 6.12
CA LEU A 661 15.22 22.93 7.41
C LEU A 661 14.27 23.82 8.24
N LEU A 662 14.56 25.11 8.37
CA LEU A 662 13.72 26.04 9.12
C LEU A 662 12.34 26.18 8.52
N LYS A 663 12.23 26.23 7.19
CA LYS A 663 10.93 26.21 6.51
C LYS A 663 10.15 24.93 6.83
N ARG A 664 10.82 23.77 6.83
CA ARG A 664 10.21 22.47 7.19
C ARG A 664 9.75 22.46 8.65
N LEU A 665 10.61 22.85 9.58
CA LEU A 665 10.31 22.87 11.02
C LEU A 665 9.18 23.84 11.37
N ARG A 666 9.14 25.03 10.75
CA ARG A 666 8.05 26.03 10.94
C ARG A 666 6.69 25.54 10.45
N SER A 667 6.66 24.60 9.50
CA SER A 667 5.41 24.10 8.91
C SER A 667 4.77 22.95 9.71
N LYS A 668 5.50 22.35 10.66
CA LYS A 668 5.05 21.18 11.42
C LYS A 668 4.61 21.55 12.84
N LYS A 669 3.92 20.62 13.52
CA LYS A 669 3.49 20.79 14.91
C LYS A 669 4.73 20.95 15.80
N SER A 670 4.79 22.06 16.54
CA SER A 670 6.02 22.42 17.25
C SER A 670 6.33 21.47 18.41
N THR A 671 7.61 21.09 18.51
CA THR A 671 8.16 20.40 19.68
C THR A 671 8.95 21.42 20.53
N PRO A 672 9.13 21.18 21.84
CA PRO A 672 9.85 22.13 22.70
C PRO A 672 11.26 22.48 22.21
N VAL A 673 11.95 21.54 21.57
CA VAL A 673 13.28 21.75 20.97
C VAL A 673 13.19 22.67 19.75
N VAL A 674 12.18 22.47 18.90
CA VAL A 674 11.93 23.32 17.74
C VAL A 674 11.55 24.74 18.19
N ASP A 675 10.72 24.89 19.21
CA ASP A 675 10.39 26.21 19.78
C ASP A 675 11.64 26.92 20.34
N ALA A 676 12.50 26.18 21.05
CA ALA A 676 13.76 26.72 21.56
C ALA A 676 14.69 27.18 20.43
N LEU A 677 14.84 26.37 19.39
CA LEU A 677 15.59 26.71 18.18
C LEU A 677 15.04 27.95 17.49
N LEU A 678 13.72 28.01 17.25
CA LEU A 678 13.10 29.16 16.57
C LEU A 678 13.21 30.45 17.39
N SER A 679 13.09 30.36 18.72
CA SER A 679 13.33 31.47 19.63
C SER A 679 14.78 31.94 19.58
N ARG A 680 15.75 31.00 19.60
CA ARG A 680 17.17 31.30 19.50
C ARG A 680 17.53 31.95 18.16
N ILE A 681 16.99 31.43 17.06
CA ILE A 681 17.17 31.99 15.72
C ILE A 681 16.61 33.41 15.65
N SER A 682 15.43 33.66 16.22
CA SER A 682 14.84 35.01 16.26
C SER A 682 15.73 35.99 17.04
N ALA A 683 16.33 35.53 18.14
CA ALA A 683 17.31 36.33 18.89
C ALA A 683 18.59 36.60 18.07
N MET A 684 19.06 35.60 17.32
CA MET A 684 20.21 35.73 16.43
C MET A 684 19.94 36.68 15.25
N GLU A 685 18.75 36.64 14.65
CA GLU A 685 18.33 37.59 13.59
C GLU A 685 18.34 39.02 14.14
N MET A 686 17.78 39.24 15.33
CA MET A 686 17.81 40.55 15.98
C MET A 686 19.25 41.04 16.25
N GLN A 687 20.13 40.16 16.71
CA GLN A 687 21.54 40.50 16.93
C GLN A 687 22.27 40.82 15.63
N ARG A 688 22.05 40.03 14.57
CA ARG A 688 22.57 40.31 13.24
C ARG A 688 22.15 41.69 12.77
N ASP A 689 20.87 42.04 12.92
CA ASP A 689 20.33 43.32 12.47
C ASP A 689 20.90 44.51 13.26
N ILE A 690 21.18 44.35 14.56
CA ILE A 690 21.92 45.34 15.37
C ILE A 690 23.38 45.46 14.90
N MET A 691 23.97 44.35 14.48
CA MET A 691 25.36 44.28 14.03
C MET A 691 25.55 44.70 12.59
N ALA A 692 24.47 44.75 11.80
CA ALA A 692 24.49 45.15 10.41
C ALA A 692 25.31 46.43 10.29
N PRO A 693 26.35 46.44 9.42
CA PRO A 693 27.13 47.63 9.22
C PRO A 693 26.16 48.73 8.80
N GLU A 694 25.98 49.72 9.66
CA GLU A 694 25.17 50.89 9.35
C GLU A 694 25.63 51.38 7.99
N THR A 695 24.74 51.28 7.01
CA THR A 695 25.01 51.82 5.68
C THR A 695 25.48 53.25 5.86
N VAL A 696 26.44 53.69 5.04
CA VAL A 696 26.99 55.06 5.08
C VAL A 696 25.87 56.12 5.05
N THR A 697 24.70 55.76 4.51
CA THR A 697 23.45 56.51 4.54
C THR A 697 22.78 56.63 5.91
N ALA A 698 22.78 55.59 6.76
CA ALA A 698 22.22 55.65 8.12
C ALA A 698 23.06 56.54 9.06
N ARG A 699 24.39 56.52 8.92
CA ARG A 699 25.31 57.39 9.69
C ARG A 699 25.12 58.89 9.43
N ARG A 700 24.61 59.26 8.24
CA ARG A 700 24.29 60.67 7.92
C ARG A 700 22.98 61.15 8.54
N LEU A 701 22.07 60.25 8.91
CA LEU A 701 20.75 60.62 9.46
C LEU A 701 20.78 60.92 10.96
N PHE A 702 21.78 60.42 11.69
CA PHE A 702 21.91 60.60 13.15
C PHE A 702 23.03 61.57 13.58
N GLY A 703 23.63 62.31 12.65
CA GLY A 703 24.44 63.50 12.99
C GLY A 703 25.81 63.22 13.61
N GLU A 704 26.41 62.06 13.37
CA GLU A 704 27.81 61.82 13.77
C GLU A 704 28.80 62.27 12.68
N ALA A 705 29.81 63.03 13.08
CA ALA A 705 30.91 63.48 12.23
C ALA A 705 31.79 62.29 11.79
N PRO A 706 32.42 62.33 10.59
CA PRO A 706 33.20 61.21 10.07
C PRO A 706 34.46 60.95 10.94
N PRO A 707 34.95 59.70 11.02
CA PRO A 707 36.10 59.39 11.85
C PRO A 707 37.38 60.02 11.27
N SER A 708 38.10 60.77 12.11
CA SER A 708 39.48 61.21 11.83
C SER A 708 40.45 60.03 11.74
N PRO A 709 41.56 60.19 11.02
CA PRO A 709 42.43 59.08 10.64
C PRO A 709 43.24 58.56 11.83
N VAL A 710 43.43 57.24 11.79
CA VAL A 710 44.18 56.41 12.75
C VAL A 710 45.55 57.02 13.08
N LEU A 711 45.83 57.22 14.36
CA LEU A 711 47.17 57.42 14.91
C LEU A 711 47.53 56.27 15.88
N PRO A 712 48.82 55.92 15.98
CA PRO A 712 49.28 54.65 16.52
C PRO A 712 49.23 54.59 18.06
N THR A 713 48.98 53.39 18.55
CA THR A 713 48.87 52.99 19.95
C THR A 713 50.17 53.30 20.72
N ILE A 714 50.11 54.21 21.69
CA ILE A 714 51.14 54.38 22.73
C ILE A 714 50.64 53.66 24.00
N PRO A 715 51.46 52.84 24.68
CA PRO A 715 51.05 52.17 25.90
C PRO A 715 50.98 53.18 27.07
N ARG A 716 49.79 53.35 27.66
CA ARG A 716 49.59 54.17 28.87
C ARG A 716 49.82 53.33 30.12
N THR A 717 50.74 53.77 30.97
CA THR A 717 50.86 53.35 32.37
C THR A 717 49.67 53.90 33.19
N PRO A 718 49.12 53.11 34.14
CA PRO A 718 47.98 53.55 34.93
C PRO A 718 48.40 54.60 35.98
N VAL A 719 47.86 55.81 35.85
CA VAL A 719 47.93 56.86 36.88
C VAL A 719 46.93 56.51 37.99
N ARG A 720 47.45 56.31 39.20
CA ARG A 720 46.67 55.98 40.39
C ARG A 720 46.07 57.26 40.98
N HIS A 721 44.86 57.62 40.57
CA HIS A 721 44.11 58.69 41.22
C HIS A 721 43.52 58.19 42.55
N GLN A 722 43.83 58.86 43.66
CA GLN A 722 43.10 58.73 44.92
C GLN A 722 41.71 59.35 44.73
N GLY A 723 40.79 58.57 44.17
CA GLY A 723 39.41 58.99 43.88
C GLY A 723 38.43 58.49 44.94
N VAL A 724 37.51 59.36 45.33
CA VAL A 724 36.29 59.07 46.10
C VAL A 724 35.70 57.70 45.70
N ASP A 725 35.35 56.86 46.68
CA ASP A 725 34.81 55.51 46.43
C ASP A 725 33.39 55.58 45.84
N VAL A 726 33.33 55.76 44.52
CA VAL A 726 32.08 55.96 43.80
C VAL A 726 31.26 54.67 43.65
N SER A 727 31.90 53.51 43.84
CA SER A 727 31.25 52.21 43.92
C SER A 727 30.06 52.24 44.88
N ARG A 728 30.20 52.99 45.98
CA ARG A 728 29.16 53.20 46.99
C ARG A 728 27.90 53.89 46.45
N TYR A 729 28.03 54.84 45.52
CA TYR A 729 26.88 55.55 44.95
C TYR A 729 26.09 54.71 43.94
N MET A 730 26.80 53.92 43.13
CA MET A 730 26.15 52.98 42.22
C MET A 730 25.43 51.87 42.98
N GLN A 731 26.02 51.42 44.09
CA GLN A 731 25.36 50.49 45.00
C GLN A 731 24.10 51.08 45.64
N GLN A 732 24.11 52.36 46.04
CA GLN A 732 22.90 53.04 46.54
C GLN A 732 21.77 53.13 45.49
N LEU A 733 22.11 53.25 44.21
CA LEU A 733 21.12 53.23 43.12
C LEU A 733 20.55 51.82 42.86
N ASP A 734 21.38 50.79 43.00
CA ASP A 734 20.92 49.39 42.92
C ASP A 734 20.02 49.02 44.11
N ASP A 735 20.42 49.43 45.31
CA ASP A 735 19.61 49.27 46.53
C ASP A 735 18.27 49.99 46.42
N TYR A 736 18.26 51.18 45.80
CA TYR A 736 17.04 51.89 45.49
C TYR A 736 16.12 51.10 44.54
N LEU A 737 16.66 50.56 43.45
CA LEU A 737 15.89 49.73 42.51
C LEU A 737 15.33 48.48 43.19
N LEU A 738 16.12 47.84 44.04
CA LEU A 738 15.72 46.65 44.78
C LEU A 738 14.60 46.95 45.78
N ALA A 739 14.75 47.99 46.60
CA ALA A 739 13.72 48.42 47.55
C ALA A 739 12.41 48.76 46.82
N ARG A 740 12.51 49.48 45.70
CA ARG A 740 11.34 49.85 44.90
C ARG A 740 10.64 48.65 44.27
N SER A 741 11.41 47.69 43.75
CA SER A 741 10.85 46.46 43.16
C SER A 741 10.03 45.65 44.17
N ARG A 742 10.40 45.70 45.46
CA ARG A 742 9.67 45.06 46.55
C ARG A 742 8.39 45.83 46.89
N THR A 743 8.46 47.15 47.03
CA THR A 743 7.30 47.98 47.41
C THR A 743 6.21 48.03 46.32
N TYR A 744 6.56 47.94 45.05
CA TYR A 744 5.61 48.11 43.94
C TYR A 744 5.48 46.89 43.01
N SER A 745 5.89 45.71 43.47
CA SER A 745 5.91 44.48 42.67
C SER A 745 4.58 44.19 41.96
N VAL A 746 3.44 44.44 42.61
CA VAL A 746 2.11 44.22 42.04
C VAL A 746 1.79 45.24 40.93
N ARG A 747 2.05 46.53 41.15
CA ARG A 747 1.82 47.58 40.15
C ARG A 747 2.76 47.45 38.96
N ASP A 748 3.99 47.04 39.20
CA ASP A 748 4.98 46.80 38.15
C ASP A 748 4.61 45.58 37.31
N LYS A 749 4.09 44.49 37.91
CA LYS A 749 3.55 43.33 37.17
C LYS A 749 2.38 43.72 36.27
N ILE A 750 1.45 44.54 36.76
CA ILE A 750 0.32 45.05 35.95
C ILE A 750 0.83 45.93 34.80
N SER A 751 1.81 46.78 35.05
CA SER A 751 2.40 47.66 34.03
C SER A 751 3.21 46.88 32.99
N GLN A 752 3.84 45.77 33.38
CA GLN A 752 4.56 44.85 32.50
C GLN A 752 3.59 44.09 31.59
N TRP A 753 2.45 43.66 32.14
CA TRP A 753 1.38 43.02 31.38
C TRP A 753 0.72 43.97 30.38
N ALA A 754 0.49 45.22 30.77
CA ALA A 754 0.07 46.28 29.86
C ALA A 754 1.13 46.57 28.78
N GLY A 755 2.42 46.54 29.12
CA GLY A 755 3.52 46.68 28.16
C GLY A 755 3.55 45.57 27.10
N THR A 756 3.24 44.33 27.48
CA THR A 756 3.12 43.20 26.53
C THR A 756 1.89 43.29 25.64
N LEU A 757 0.76 43.80 26.16
CA LEU A 757 -0.47 43.98 25.36
C LEU A 757 -0.37 45.14 24.36
N PHE A 758 0.47 46.14 24.63
CA PHE A 758 0.63 47.33 23.80
C PHE A 758 2.03 47.43 23.16
N ALA A 759 2.74 46.30 22.97
CA ALA A 759 4.12 46.28 22.47
C ALA A 759 4.29 46.98 21.10
N CYS A 760 3.25 46.98 20.26
CA CYS A 760 3.26 47.66 18.96
C CYS A 760 3.20 49.21 19.04
N SER A 761 2.98 49.80 20.22
CA SER A 761 2.84 51.25 20.43
C SER A 761 4.09 51.93 21.03
N GLY A 762 5.16 51.17 21.29
CA GLY A 762 6.38 51.70 21.93
C GLY A 762 6.21 52.09 23.40
N TYR A 763 5.08 51.73 24.02
CA TYR A 763 4.84 51.99 25.45
C TYR A 763 5.84 51.22 26.32
N ARG A 764 6.55 51.94 27.19
CA ARG A 764 7.47 51.37 28.18
C ARG A 764 6.96 51.62 29.59
N SER A 765 7.02 50.60 30.44
CA SER A 765 6.63 50.74 31.83
C SER A 765 7.53 51.76 32.56
N GLU A 766 7.04 52.40 33.61
CA GLU A 766 7.87 53.30 34.42
C GLU A 766 9.08 52.58 35.05
N LYS A 767 8.97 51.28 35.32
CA LYS A 767 10.06 50.46 35.82
C LYS A 767 11.17 50.37 34.77
N ASP A 768 10.81 50.02 33.53
CA ASP A 768 11.78 49.89 32.43
C ASP A 768 12.47 51.22 32.13
N LYS A 769 11.73 52.34 32.19
CA LYS A 769 12.31 53.68 32.04
C LYS A 769 13.36 53.99 33.10
N ARG A 770 13.13 53.61 34.37
CA ARG A 770 14.09 53.82 35.47
C ARG A 770 15.29 52.88 35.37
N SER A 771 15.06 51.59 35.10
CA SER A 771 16.13 50.60 34.98
C SER A 771 17.06 50.92 33.82
N ARG A 772 16.50 51.30 32.65
CA ARG A 772 17.32 51.71 31.51
C ARG A 772 18.10 52.99 31.77
N TYR A 773 17.47 54.00 32.37
CA TYR A 773 18.17 55.22 32.75
C TYR A 773 19.34 54.95 33.71
N ILE A 774 19.17 54.07 34.72
CA ILE A 774 20.25 53.71 35.65
C ILE A 774 21.36 52.92 34.94
N PHE A 775 21.02 52.08 33.96
CA PHE A 775 22.01 51.39 33.12
C PHE A 775 22.81 52.37 32.25
N ASP A 776 22.14 53.30 31.58
CA ASP A 776 22.78 54.35 30.78
C ASP A 776 23.67 55.22 31.68
N LEU A 777 23.19 55.55 32.89
CA LEU A 777 23.95 56.31 33.88
C LEU A 777 25.20 55.58 34.33
N LYS A 778 25.13 54.28 34.62
CA LYS A 778 26.29 53.45 34.95
C LYS A 778 27.30 53.41 33.81
N THR A 779 26.83 53.30 32.57
CA THR A 779 27.67 53.24 31.38
C THR A 779 28.47 54.53 31.19
N GLU A 780 27.81 55.69 31.28
CA GLU A 780 28.49 56.99 31.22
C GLU A 780 29.40 57.23 32.43
N PHE A 781 29.00 56.71 33.59
CA PHE A 781 29.82 56.78 34.79
C PHE A 781 31.11 55.97 34.65
N ASP A 782 31.02 54.75 34.15
CA ASP A 782 32.18 53.88 33.88
C ASP A 782 33.08 54.46 32.80
N ALA A 783 32.51 55.13 31.79
CA ALA A 783 33.28 55.88 30.81
C ALA A 783 34.09 56.98 31.51
N TYR A 784 33.42 57.85 32.28
CA TYR A 784 34.07 58.92 33.04
C TYR A 784 35.15 58.42 34.00
N GLN A 785 34.94 57.30 34.68
CA GLN A 785 35.96 56.71 35.56
C GLN A 785 37.19 56.23 34.79
N LYS A 786 37.00 55.64 33.61
CA LYS A 786 38.10 55.16 32.78
C LYS A 786 38.92 56.32 32.23
N GLU A 787 38.28 57.42 31.83
CA GLU A 787 38.95 58.59 31.25
C GLU A 787 38.28 59.91 31.68
N PRO A 788 38.65 60.50 32.85
CA PRO A 788 37.97 61.68 33.41
C PRO A 788 38.26 62.97 32.61
N THR A 789 37.73 63.03 31.40
CA THR A 789 37.83 64.12 30.44
C THR A 789 36.65 65.06 30.61
N LEU A 790 36.82 66.34 30.24
CA LEU A 790 35.75 67.33 30.28
C LEU A 790 34.52 66.88 29.46
N THR A 791 34.74 66.19 28.34
CA THR A 791 33.68 65.66 27.48
C THR A 791 32.83 64.62 28.20
N GLN A 792 33.46 63.63 28.84
CA GLN A 792 32.75 62.57 29.56
C GLN A 792 32.11 63.09 30.86
N TYR A 793 32.75 64.05 31.54
CA TYR A 793 32.13 64.77 32.66
C TYR A 793 30.84 65.47 32.22
N ASN A 794 30.87 66.21 31.11
CA ASN A 794 29.70 66.92 30.59
C ASN A 794 28.59 65.96 30.15
N ALA A 795 28.93 64.84 29.51
CA ALA A 795 27.96 63.81 29.14
C ALA A 795 27.28 63.21 30.37
N LEU A 796 28.06 62.87 31.41
CA LEU A 796 27.54 62.36 32.67
C LEU A 796 26.65 63.39 33.40
N ILE A 797 27.07 64.65 33.46
CA ILE A 797 26.28 65.73 34.07
C ILE A 797 24.97 65.96 33.31
N ALA A 798 25.01 65.94 31.97
CA ALA A 798 23.81 66.08 31.15
C ALA A 798 22.82 64.93 31.41
N LEU A 799 23.32 63.70 31.53
CA LEU A 799 22.50 62.54 31.84
C LEU A 799 21.90 62.63 33.26
N LEU A 800 22.68 63.05 34.25
CA LEU A 800 22.21 63.31 35.62
C LEU A 800 21.10 64.37 35.65
N ASP A 801 21.26 65.48 34.93
CA ASP A 801 20.25 66.53 34.83
C ASP A 801 18.97 66.06 34.14
N GLN A 802 19.11 65.23 33.11
CA GLN A 802 17.98 64.59 32.46
C GLN A 802 17.18 63.74 33.47
N GLY A 803 17.85 62.91 34.28
CA GLY A 803 17.17 62.14 35.32
C GLY A 803 16.50 62.99 36.40
N ILE A 804 17.17 64.04 36.88
CA ILE A 804 16.63 64.96 37.90
C ILE A 804 15.37 65.66 37.38
N LYS A 805 15.34 66.01 36.09
CA LYS A 805 14.19 66.62 35.42
C LYS A 805 13.05 65.63 35.21
N HIS A 806 13.34 64.40 34.79
CA HIS A 806 12.31 63.41 34.44
C HIS A 806 11.71 62.68 35.63
N PHE A 807 12.44 62.52 36.74
CA PHE A 807 11.93 61.81 37.91
C PHE A 807 11.45 62.79 38.98
N SER A 808 10.13 62.89 39.16
CA SER A 808 9.52 63.72 40.20
C SER A 808 9.70 63.07 41.59
N PRO A 809 10.09 63.84 42.63
CA PRO A 809 10.08 63.36 43.99
C PRO A 809 8.63 63.13 44.45
N ARG A 810 8.35 62.01 45.11
CA ARG A 810 6.97 61.65 45.52
C ARG A 810 6.55 62.26 46.86
N ALA A 811 7.49 62.77 47.64
CA ALA A 811 7.24 63.43 48.90
C ALA A 811 7.81 64.86 48.87
N PRO A 812 7.15 65.83 49.52
CA PRO A 812 7.74 67.15 49.76
C PRO A 812 9.02 67.00 50.61
N LYS A 813 9.90 68.01 50.59
CA LYS A 813 11.22 67.98 51.26
C LYS A 813 11.05 67.56 52.74
N GLY A 814 11.57 66.38 53.09
CA GLY A 814 11.47 65.72 54.41
C GLY A 814 12.13 64.34 54.38
N ALA A 815 12.10 63.57 55.47
CA ALA A 815 12.78 62.26 55.60
C ALA A 815 12.56 61.27 54.41
N PRO A 816 11.36 61.16 53.80
CA PRO A 816 11.16 60.27 52.64
C PRO A 816 11.65 60.85 51.29
N TYR A 817 12.03 62.14 51.21
CA TYR A 817 12.61 62.75 50.01
C TYR A 817 14.00 62.17 49.69
N ALA A 818 14.80 61.93 50.73
CA ALA A 818 16.17 61.39 50.61
C ALA A 818 16.20 59.98 49.97
N LEU A 819 15.10 59.23 50.03
CA LEU A 819 14.97 57.91 49.42
C LEU A 819 14.51 57.96 47.95
N SER A 820 14.30 59.15 47.37
CA SER A 820 13.88 59.29 45.99
C SER A 820 15.06 59.20 45.02
N LEU A 821 14.83 58.64 43.82
CA LEU A 821 15.85 58.58 42.76
C LEU A 821 16.42 59.98 42.48
N ARG A 822 15.56 60.99 42.43
CA ARG A 822 15.97 62.38 42.23
C ARG A 822 16.96 62.86 43.29
N ALA A 823 16.67 62.62 44.58
CA ALA A 823 17.56 63.02 45.65
C ALA A 823 18.92 62.30 45.56
N ASN A 824 18.92 61.02 45.19
CA ASN A 824 20.17 60.27 44.96
C ASN A 824 20.96 60.85 43.76
N LEU A 825 20.29 61.20 42.65
CA LEU A 825 20.95 61.81 41.49
C LEU A 825 21.48 63.21 41.80
N GLU A 826 20.73 64.04 42.54
CA GLU A 826 21.19 65.35 43.01
C GLU A 826 22.42 65.22 43.91
N THR A 827 22.44 64.21 44.79
CA THR A 827 23.58 63.91 45.67
C THR A 827 24.81 63.48 44.87
N ILE A 828 24.64 62.57 43.91
CA ILE A 828 25.72 62.14 43.02
C ILE A 828 26.29 63.32 42.23
N LYS A 829 25.42 64.17 41.67
CA LYS A 829 25.83 65.36 40.92
C LYS A 829 26.66 66.33 41.76
N GLN A 830 26.28 66.55 43.03
CA GLN A 830 27.01 67.44 43.94
C GLN A 830 28.38 66.90 44.35
N GLN A 831 28.53 65.58 44.37
CA GLN A 831 29.74 64.90 44.86
C GLN A 831 30.72 64.52 43.75
N LEU A 832 30.34 64.70 42.48
CA LEU A 832 31.18 64.48 41.33
C LEU A 832 32.24 65.59 41.20
N PRO A 833 33.55 65.29 41.40
CA PRO A 833 34.58 66.29 41.23
C PRO A 833 34.65 66.70 39.76
N ALA A 834 34.64 68.01 39.49
CA ALA A 834 34.92 68.51 38.16
C ALA A 834 36.37 68.18 37.78
N PRO A 835 36.64 67.66 36.56
CA PRO A 835 38.00 67.42 36.14
C PRO A 835 38.75 68.76 36.16
N ALA A 836 39.92 68.79 36.80
CA ALA A 836 40.75 69.99 36.84
C ALA A 836 41.02 70.44 35.41
N ASN A 837 40.67 71.69 35.09
CA ASN A 837 41.04 72.27 33.80
C ASN A 837 42.57 72.13 33.68
N PRO A 838 43.09 71.47 32.63
CA PRO A 838 44.53 71.37 32.48
C PRO A 838 45.08 72.79 32.36
N ASP A 839 45.86 73.19 33.36
CA ASP A 839 46.54 74.49 33.38
C ASP A 839 47.34 74.62 32.08
N PRO A 840 47.07 75.62 31.21
CA PRO A 840 47.76 75.74 29.92
C PRO A 840 49.27 76.04 30.05
N GLY A 841 49.82 76.10 31.27
CA GLY A 841 51.23 76.40 31.57
C GLY A 841 52.14 75.20 31.88
N SER A 842 51.67 73.95 31.87
CA SER A 842 52.49 72.78 32.19
C SER A 842 52.93 71.97 30.94
N MET A 843 53.55 72.65 29.97
CA MET A 843 54.48 72.01 29.03
C MET A 843 55.91 72.39 29.41
N LYS A 844 56.55 71.58 30.27
CA LYS A 844 58.01 71.58 30.38
C LYS A 844 58.57 70.72 29.26
N THR A 845 59.31 71.39 28.38
CA THR A 845 60.25 70.83 27.41
C THR A 845 61.20 69.84 28.09
N ILE A 846 61.24 68.60 27.60
CA ILE A 846 62.38 67.69 27.78
C ILE A 846 62.75 67.23 26.37
N ALA A 847 64.01 67.54 26.02
CA ALA A 847 64.71 67.07 24.84
C ALA A 847 65.08 65.58 24.96
#